data_AF-A0A2E8SR91-F1
#
_entry.id   AF-A0A2E8SR91-F1
#
_cell.length_a   1.000
_cell.length_b   1.000
_cell.length_c   1.000
_cell.angle_alpha   90.00
_cell.angle_beta   90.00
_cell.angle_gamma   90.00
#
_symmetry.space_group_name_H-M   'P 1'
#
loop_
_entity.id
_entity.type
_entity.pdbx_description
1 polymer ?
#
loop_
_entity_poly.entity_id
_entity_poly.type
_entity_poly.pdbx_seq_one_letter_code
_entity_poly.pdbx_strand_id
1 'polypeptide(L)'
;MDCLVGISRGEGWGRPQHEAMMMGLPVIASNWSGNTEFMSPTNSLLVDCEIIPVQQVENEMAFMAGHNWAQPSEGHTREFMRGLFENPSQGRHLGQIARKEMQGDFSPEPVSKIVMEHLHNAQDRVRSRRKTLGSSQASLSRVRWEGSFLDYGSLSHVNRNLVEALQSNCNEKFEWSLNQSAIQGAVNTPDSLGDWKSRMSRNIEVFNADVTVRHGWPPCWMRPVTGGKFVTVQPWEFGALPKSWVGGLNQVDEAWVPSSYVKKIYEASGVPADKVVVIPNGIDESEFHPDVPPLPLKTNKRFKFLFVGGTIGRKGPDVLLKAFLQSFSANDDVCLVIKDFGGKSFYEGQTLGETIRKLRKHPEAPEIEYLDSELSPEEMVGLYTACDCLVHPYRGEGFGLPVLEAMACGLPVICTGGGATDDFATDEYAYRIRSERVELEGELNGEPLVGKGWLLEPCMKDFVSKLQWVFDHPDEARALGLKASQHAHECWSWKVAAEKAELRLEYLSEQVRREQQENRQNIEPAEVRQAASVKALELAVGISEQGESAIKYAINAVDWALHLNPDNRQTLQYHAWLNVQIERWEAARESYNRLFELDQPQLEDLLPAAVCEYKAGNSSRAIEHWRQVLTLDPDNEVARNNLLSLDESVAEPTRFLSQIQKAAAVL
;
A
#
# COMPACT_ATOMS: atom_id res chain seq x y z
N MET A 1 40.59 24.73 -16.09
CA MET A 1 39.67 25.59 -15.32
C MET A 1 40.48 26.19 -14.19
N ASP A 2 40.34 27.49 -13.95
CA ASP A 2 41.19 28.23 -13.00
C ASP A 2 40.47 28.61 -11.69
N CYS A 3 39.14 28.60 -11.69
CA CYS A 3 38.29 28.85 -10.52
C CYS A 3 36.86 28.32 -10.78
N LEU A 4 36.14 27.91 -9.74
CA LEU A 4 34.68 27.76 -9.75
C LEU A 4 34.04 29.01 -9.15
N VAL A 5 33.03 29.57 -9.83
CA VAL A 5 32.22 30.67 -9.29
C VAL A 5 30.79 30.16 -9.07
N GLY A 6 30.40 29.97 -7.81
CA GLY A 6 29.09 29.47 -7.38
C GLY A 6 28.26 30.55 -6.67
N ILE A 7 27.78 31.55 -7.41
CA ILE A 7 26.95 32.65 -6.89
C ILE A 7 25.49 32.19 -6.83
N SER A 8 25.12 31.52 -5.75
CA SER A 8 23.77 31.03 -5.52
C SER A 8 22.99 31.96 -4.58
N ARG A 9 21.67 32.02 -4.76
CA ARG A 9 20.77 32.67 -3.78
C ARG A 9 20.41 31.74 -2.61
N GLY A 10 20.64 30.44 -2.77
CA GLY A 10 20.42 29.43 -1.74
C GLY A 10 20.86 28.06 -2.25
N GLU A 11 21.66 27.36 -1.44
CA GLU A 11 22.15 26.01 -1.69
C GLU A 11 21.77 25.08 -0.54
N GLY A 12 21.34 23.86 -0.86
CA GLY A 12 21.18 22.81 0.15
C GLY A 12 22.53 22.47 0.79
N TRP A 13 23.43 21.86 0.00
CA TRP A 13 24.80 21.57 0.43
C TRP A 13 25.86 22.34 -0.39
N GLY A 14 25.61 22.61 -1.67
CA GLY A 14 26.64 23.18 -2.56
C GLY A 14 27.61 22.12 -3.10
N ARG A 15 27.05 21.07 -3.73
CA ARG A 15 27.85 19.95 -4.28
C ARG A 15 28.91 20.39 -5.30
N PRO A 16 28.63 21.33 -6.23
CA PRO A 16 29.66 21.83 -7.15
C PRO A 16 30.85 22.48 -6.43
N GLN A 17 30.59 23.28 -5.39
CA GLN A 17 31.61 23.92 -4.57
C GLN A 17 32.46 22.88 -3.83
N HIS A 18 31.80 21.89 -3.22
CA HIS A 18 32.45 20.79 -2.52
C HIS A 18 33.39 20.00 -3.46
N GLU A 19 32.89 19.58 -4.62
CA GLU A 19 33.66 18.85 -5.64
C GLU A 19 34.86 19.67 -6.14
N ALA A 20 34.66 20.97 -6.41
CA ALA A 20 35.74 21.86 -6.85
C ALA A 20 36.84 22.01 -5.79
N MET A 21 36.47 22.21 -4.52
CA MET A 21 37.43 22.29 -3.42
C MET A 21 38.17 20.96 -3.22
N MET A 22 37.48 19.82 -3.33
CA MET A 22 38.09 18.47 -3.29
C MET A 22 39.12 18.26 -4.41
N MET A 23 38.90 18.86 -5.58
CA MET A 23 39.85 18.83 -6.70
C MET A 23 40.99 19.84 -6.57
N GLY A 24 40.95 20.70 -5.55
CA GLY A 24 41.94 21.74 -5.30
C GLY A 24 41.78 22.98 -6.17
N LEU A 25 40.57 23.21 -6.69
CA LEU A 25 40.23 24.42 -7.44
C LEU A 25 39.80 25.52 -6.45
N PRO A 26 40.29 26.77 -6.57
CA PRO A 26 39.78 27.87 -5.76
C PRO A 26 38.31 28.14 -6.10
N VAL A 27 37.51 28.45 -5.09
CA VAL A 27 36.06 28.66 -5.22
C VAL A 27 35.67 30.05 -4.71
N ILE A 28 34.90 30.77 -5.53
CA ILE A 28 34.16 31.97 -5.16
C ILE A 28 32.70 31.55 -4.96
N ALA A 29 32.10 31.79 -3.81
CA ALA A 29 30.69 31.45 -3.57
C ALA A 29 30.01 32.45 -2.63
N SER A 30 28.69 32.45 -2.63
CA SER A 30 27.87 33.25 -1.70
C SER A 30 28.18 32.87 -0.23
N ASN A 31 28.30 33.88 0.63
CA ASN A 31 28.47 33.72 2.08
C ASN A 31 27.11 33.45 2.77
N TRP A 32 26.40 32.44 2.28
CA TRP A 32 25.08 32.06 2.76
C TRP A 32 24.75 30.63 2.34
N SER A 33 23.91 29.95 3.13
CA SER A 33 23.40 28.59 2.86
C SER A 33 24.40 27.46 3.14
N GLY A 34 24.03 26.20 2.85
CA GLY A 34 24.77 25.04 3.36
C GLY A 34 26.22 24.91 2.88
N ASN A 35 26.63 25.59 1.81
CA ASN A 35 28.05 25.62 1.42
C ASN A 35 28.95 26.26 2.48
N THR A 36 28.42 27.12 3.36
CA THR A 36 29.19 27.73 4.46
C THR A 36 29.54 26.74 5.57
N GLU A 37 29.03 25.51 5.54
CA GLU A 37 29.43 24.45 6.48
C GLU A 37 30.89 24.02 6.26
N PHE A 38 31.36 24.05 5.00
CA PHE A 38 32.73 23.67 4.65
C PHE A 38 33.54 24.80 4.00
N MET A 39 32.89 25.91 3.63
CA MET A 39 33.56 27.10 3.10
C MET A 39 33.77 28.15 4.19
N SER A 40 35.00 28.66 4.28
CA SER A 40 35.41 29.71 5.20
C SER A 40 36.30 30.75 4.50
N PRO A 41 36.53 31.92 5.10
CA PRO A 41 37.46 32.90 4.55
C PRO A 41 38.92 32.42 4.44
N THR A 42 39.29 31.30 5.08
CA THR A 42 40.65 30.73 4.99
C THR A 42 40.82 29.78 3.82
N ASN A 43 39.73 29.20 3.31
CA ASN A 43 39.76 28.16 2.29
C ASN A 43 39.00 28.52 1.00
N SER A 44 38.30 29.66 0.99
CA SER A 44 37.47 30.09 -0.12
C SER A 44 37.30 31.61 -0.16
N LEU A 45 36.68 32.12 -1.23
CA LEU A 45 36.35 33.53 -1.38
C LEU A 45 34.83 33.71 -1.24
N LEU A 46 34.39 34.14 -0.06
CA LEU A 46 32.98 34.24 0.31
C LEU A 46 32.42 35.63 0.00
N VAL A 47 31.51 35.68 -0.97
CA VAL A 47 30.84 36.90 -1.44
C VAL A 47 29.75 37.30 -0.46
N ASP A 48 29.81 38.54 0.03
CA ASP A 48 28.77 39.08 0.92
C ASP A 48 27.39 39.07 0.28
N CYS A 49 26.38 38.82 1.10
CA CYS A 49 25.00 38.72 0.66
C CYS A 49 24.09 39.65 1.47
N GLU A 50 23.11 40.25 0.80
CA GLU A 50 21.95 40.87 1.42
C GLU A 50 20.82 39.84 1.47
N ILE A 51 20.15 39.66 2.60
CA ILE A 51 19.01 38.74 2.70
C ILE A 51 17.73 39.49 2.32
N ILE A 52 17.13 39.08 1.21
CA ILE A 52 15.93 39.71 0.65
C ILE A 52 14.77 38.71 0.59
N PRO A 53 13.51 39.18 0.68
CA PRO A 53 12.36 38.31 0.48
C PRO A 53 12.27 37.86 -0.99
N VAL A 54 11.71 36.67 -1.20
CA VAL A 54 11.40 36.14 -2.54
C VAL A 54 10.18 36.88 -3.10
N GLN A 55 10.41 37.83 -4.02
CA GLN A 55 9.36 38.74 -4.52
C GLN A 55 8.67 38.27 -5.82
N GLN A 56 9.34 37.44 -6.63
CA GLN A 56 8.77 36.85 -7.85
C GLN A 56 9.41 35.48 -8.07
N VAL A 57 8.57 34.46 -8.13
CA VAL A 57 8.95 33.10 -8.49
C VAL A 57 8.21 32.79 -9.78
N GLU A 58 8.91 32.26 -10.77
CA GLU A 58 8.27 31.61 -11.92
C GLU A 58 7.25 30.58 -11.39
N ASN A 59 6.17 30.34 -12.13
CA ASN A 59 4.95 29.65 -11.67
C ASN A 59 5.14 28.35 -10.87
N GLU A 60 6.30 27.68 -10.96
CA GLU A 60 6.62 26.42 -10.28
C GLU A 60 7.06 26.56 -8.80
N MET A 61 7.39 27.77 -8.31
CA MET A 61 7.87 27.98 -6.93
C MET A 61 7.00 28.94 -6.11
N ALA A 62 5.74 29.17 -6.52
CA ALA A 62 4.83 30.11 -5.86
C ALA A 62 4.66 29.89 -4.34
N PHE A 63 4.84 28.67 -3.84
CA PHE A 63 4.80 28.36 -2.41
C PHE A 63 5.95 28.96 -1.58
N MET A 64 7.03 29.41 -2.24
CA MET A 64 8.18 30.06 -1.59
C MET A 64 8.00 31.59 -1.45
N ALA A 65 6.88 32.14 -1.91
CA ALA A 65 6.59 33.56 -1.75
C ALA A 65 6.58 33.96 -0.27
N GLY A 66 7.36 34.99 0.08
CA GLY A 66 7.54 35.44 1.47
C GLY A 66 8.65 34.74 2.26
N HIS A 67 9.31 33.72 1.70
CA HIS A 67 10.57 33.20 2.25
C HIS A 67 11.73 34.17 1.96
N ASN A 68 12.90 33.92 2.56
CA ASN A 68 14.11 34.73 2.38
C ASN A 68 15.19 33.96 1.62
N TRP A 69 15.96 34.66 0.78
CA TRP A 69 17.15 34.14 0.11
C TRP A 69 18.28 35.18 0.07
N ALA A 70 19.50 34.74 -0.23
CA ALA A 70 20.63 35.63 -0.38
C ALA A 70 20.61 36.35 -1.74
N GLN A 71 20.96 37.63 -1.72
CA GLN A 71 21.30 38.44 -2.88
C GLN A 71 22.80 38.75 -2.80
N PRO A 72 23.64 38.01 -3.53
CA PRO A 72 25.09 38.20 -3.49
C PRO A 72 25.51 39.55 -4.09
N SER A 73 26.56 40.15 -3.51
CA SER A 73 27.14 41.41 -3.95
C SER A 73 27.87 41.27 -5.28
N GLU A 74 27.38 41.96 -6.31
CA GLU A 74 28.04 42.01 -7.61
C GLU A 74 29.44 42.64 -7.51
N GLY A 75 29.60 43.66 -6.67
CA GLY A 75 30.88 44.35 -6.49
C GLY A 75 31.94 43.42 -5.93
N HIS A 76 31.60 42.71 -4.84
CA HIS A 76 32.49 41.76 -4.18
C HIS A 76 32.81 40.55 -5.09
N THR A 77 31.81 40.07 -5.84
CA THR A 77 32.03 39.02 -6.86
C THR A 77 33.06 39.46 -7.90
N ARG A 78 32.93 40.67 -8.46
CA ARG A 78 33.87 41.20 -9.47
C ARG A 78 35.28 41.39 -8.90
N GLU A 79 35.37 41.86 -7.65
CA GLU A 79 36.64 42.03 -6.95
C GLU A 79 37.39 40.70 -6.82
N PHE A 80 36.73 39.65 -6.33
CA PHE A 80 37.35 38.32 -6.22
C PHE A 80 37.73 37.70 -7.55
N MET A 81 36.87 37.81 -8.57
CA MET A 81 37.20 37.32 -9.90
C MET A 81 38.44 38.03 -10.47
N ARG A 82 38.54 39.35 -10.29
CA ARG A 82 39.71 40.12 -10.73
C ARG A 82 40.96 39.78 -9.92
N GLY A 83 40.83 39.65 -8.59
CA GLY A 83 41.94 39.30 -7.70
C GLY A 83 42.57 37.96 -8.05
N LEU A 84 41.75 36.93 -8.34
CA LEU A 84 42.25 35.62 -8.79
C LEU A 84 42.90 35.67 -10.17
N PHE A 85 42.35 36.47 -11.09
CA PHE A 85 42.93 36.68 -12.42
C PHE A 85 44.31 37.33 -12.34
N GLU A 86 44.46 38.35 -11.49
CA GLU A 86 45.71 39.08 -11.29
C GLU A 86 46.74 38.27 -10.49
N ASN A 87 46.29 37.37 -9.59
CA ASN A 87 47.16 36.58 -8.70
C ASN A 87 46.86 35.05 -8.76
N PRO A 88 47.18 34.36 -9.88
CA PRO A 88 46.84 32.94 -10.05
C PRO A 88 47.56 32.00 -9.08
N SER A 89 48.76 32.39 -8.61
CA SER A 89 49.51 31.61 -7.61
C SER A 89 48.80 31.57 -6.26
N GLN A 90 48.17 32.68 -5.86
CA GLN A 90 47.38 32.76 -4.63
C GLN A 90 46.11 31.92 -4.74
N GLY A 91 45.44 31.94 -5.90
CA GLY A 91 44.30 31.06 -6.17
C GLY A 91 44.65 29.58 -6.06
N ARG A 92 45.78 29.15 -6.65
CA ARG A 92 46.26 27.77 -6.51
C ARG A 92 46.58 27.40 -5.06
N HIS A 93 47.18 28.32 -4.30
CA HIS A 93 47.46 28.09 -2.89
C HIS A 93 46.18 27.94 -2.07
N LEU A 94 45.17 28.79 -2.31
CA LEU A 94 43.86 28.70 -1.67
C LEU A 94 43.17 27.36 -1.99
N GLY A 95 43.19 26.92 -3.25
CA GLY A 95 42.67 25.61 -3.64
C GLY A 95 43.39 24.43 -2.96
N GLN A 96 44.70 24.52 -2.72
CA GLN A 96 45.45 23.51 -1.97
C GLN A 96 45.02 23.44 -0.50
N ILE A 97 44.79 24.59 0.14
CA ILE A 97 44.25 24.67 1.51
C ILE A 97 42.86 24.02 1.55
N ALA A 98 41.98 24.44 0.64
CA ALA A 98 40.63 23.89 0.51
C ALA A 98 40.66 22.36 0.37
N ARG A 99 41.46 21.82 -0.56
CA ARG A 99 41.55 20.38 -0.76
C ARG A 99 41.98 19.63 0.49
N LYS A 100 42.97 20.16 1.21
CA LYS A 100 43.48 19.52 2.44
C LYS A 100 42.39 19.45 3.51
N GLU A 101 41.65 20.54 3.71
CA GLU A 101 40.55 20.60 4.67
C GLU A 101 39.39 19.68 4.25
N MET A 102 38.97 19.75 2.98
CA MET A 102 37.89 18.90 2.47
C MET A 102 38.21 17.41 2.57
N GLN A 103 39.45 17.00 2.31
CA GLN A 103 39.89 15.61 2.47
C GLN A 103 39.88 15.17 3.94
N GLY A 104 40.24 16.06 4.86
CA GLY A 104 40.32 15.79 6.29
C GLY A 104 38.96 15.67 6.97
N ASP A 105 38.04 16.56 6.63
CA ASP A 105 36.79 16.75 7.41
C ASP A 105 35.53 16.37 6.62
N PHE A 106 35.58 16.41 5.28
CA PHE A 106 34.40 16.28 4.42
C PHE A 106 34.54 15.20 3.33
N SER A 107 35.47 14.25 3.50
CA SER A 107 35.54 13.05 2.68
C SER A 107 34.57 11.97 3.19
N PRO A 108 34.27 10.91 2.42
CA PRO A 108 33.32 9.89 2.83
C PRO A 108 33.65 9.22 4.18
N GLU A 109 34.94 9.08 4.52
CA GLU A 109 35.36 8.41 5.76
C GLU A 109 35.05 9.26 7.03
N PRO A 110 35.52 10.51 7.18
CA PRO A 110 35.11 11.40 8.27
C PRO A 110 33.59 11.55 8.40
N VAL A 111 32.88 11.76 7.28
CA VAL A 111 31.42 11.91 7.29
C VAL A 111 30.74 10.64 7.77
N SER A 112 31.18 9.46 7.33
CA SER A 112 30.60 8.19 7.80
C SER A 112 30.84 7.95 9.29
N LYS A 113 31.97 8.40 9.86
CA LYS A 113 32.20 8.34 11.32
C LYS A 113 31.17 9.17 12.10
N ILE A 114 30.89 10.40 11.65
CA ILE A 114 29.86 11.26 12.26
C ILE A 114 28.48 10.60 12.20
N VAL A 115 28.11 10.06 11.03
CA VAL A 115 26.83 9.36 10.85
C VAL A 115 26.74 8.14 11.76
N MET A 116 27.79 7.31 11.81
CA MET A 116 27.84 6.12 12.67
C MET A 116 27.76 6.48 14.16
N GLU A 117 28.41 7.56 14.59
CA GLU A 117 28.29 8.05 15.96
C GLU A 117 26.86 8.48 16.28
N HIS A 118 26.19 9.21 15.39
CA HIS A 118 24.79 9.57 15.57
C HIS A 118 23.87 8.35 15.61
N LEU A 119 24.12 7.34 14.77
CA LEU A 119 23.38 6.08 14.77
C LEU A 119 23.58 5.29 16.06
N HIS A 120 24.83 5.15 16.54
CA HIS A 120 25.11 4.50 17.83
C HIS A 120 24.44 5.24 18.99
N ASN A 121 24.55 6.57 19.03
CA ASN A 121 23.89 7.39 20.05
C ASN A 121 22.36 7.24 20.02
N ALA A 122 21.76 7.16 18.83
CA ALA A 122 20.34 6.89 18.66
C ALA A 122 19.98 5.48 19.15
N GLN A 123 20.77 4.46 18.81
CA GLN A 123 20.59 3.08 19.26
C GLN A 123 20.71 2.97 20.78
N ASP A 124 21.68 3.64 21.40
CA ASP A 124 21.87 3.62 22.85
C ASP A 124 20.74 4.33 23.59
N ARG A 125 20.21 5.44 23.04
CA ARG A 125 18.99 6.09 23.54
C ARG A 125 17.77 5.16 23.48
N VAL A 126 17.65 4.36 22.42
CA VAL A 126 16.59 3.35 22.29
C VAL A 126 16.79 2.19 23.27
N ARG A 127 18.02 1.67 23.42
CA ARG A 127 18.36 0.56 24.34
C ARG A 127 18.22 0.92 25.81
N SER A 128 18.71 2.09 26.22
CA SER A 128 18.57 2.61 27.57
C SER A 128 17.11 2.84 27.95
N ARG A 129 16.30 3.40 27.04
CA ARG A 129 14.84 3.50 27.23
C ARG A 129 14.17 2.14 27.39
N ARG A 130 14.55 1.13 26.59
CA ARG A 130 14.08 -0.27 26.73
C ARG A 130 14.43 -0.90 28.08
N LYS A 131 15.61 -0.62 28.65
CA LYS A 131 16.00 -1.14 29.98
C LYS A 131 15.26 -0.49 31.15
N THR A 132 14.75 0.73 30.97
CA THR A 132 14.08 1.49 32.04
C THR A 132 12.58 1.12 32.15
N LEU A 133 11.99 0.63 31.05
CA LEU A 133 10.69 -0.02 31.02
C LEU A 133 10.89 -1.49 31.43
N GLY A 134 10.78 -1.76 32.73
CA GLY A 134 11.14 -3.05 33.33
C GLY A 134 10.54 -4.28 32.65
N SER A 135 11.27 -5.38 32.78
CA SER A 135 10.88 -6.75 32.43
C SER A 135 9.62 -7.20 33.20
N SER A 136 8.44 -6.82 32.76
CA SER A 136 7.27 -7.68 32.91
C SER A 136 7.29 -8.68 31.76
N GLN A 137 6.94 -9.93 32.01
CA GLN A 137 6.70 -10.95 30.98
C GLN A 137 5.83 -10.34 29.88
N ALA A 138 6.43 -9.93 28.77
CA ALA A 138 5.72 -9.14 27.77
C ALA A 138 4.75 -10.07 27.05
N SER A 139 3.45 -9.81 27.18
CA SER A 139 2.45 -10.43 26.32
C SER A 139 2.83 -10.19 24.86
N LEU A 140 2.69 -11.22 24.02
CA LEU A 140 2.93 -11.11 22.58
C LEU A 140 2.12 -9.95 22.01
N SER A 141 2.69 -9.23 21.06
CA SER A 141 1.95 -8.23 20.28
C SER A 141 0.89 -8.93 19.44
N ARG A 142 -0.34 -8.45 19.46
CA ARG A 142 -1.44 -9.02 18.69
C ARG A 142 -1.52 -8.35 17.32
N VAL A 143 -1.29 -9.11 16.26
CA VAL A 143 -1.33 -8.63 14.88
C VAL A 143 -2.51 -9.26 14.15
N ARG A 144 -3.32 -8.40 13.55
CA ARG A 144 -4.39 -8.81 12.66
C ARG A 144 -4.01 -8.50 11.22
N TRP A 145 -4.15 -9.48 10.34
CA TRP A 145 -3.98 -9.29 8.89
C TRP A 145 -5.29 -9.54 8.17
N GLU A 146 -5.79 -8.53 7.46
CA GLU A 146 -7.06 -8.58 6.75
C GLU A 146 -6.80 -8.42 5.25
N GLY A 147 -7.35 -9.29 4.41
CA GLY A 147 -7.07 -9.19 2.99
C GLY A 147 -7.58 -10.34 2.15
N SER A 148 -7.17 -10.38 0.88
CA SER A 148 -7.42 -11.53 0.04
C SER A 148 -6.35 -12.60 0.30
N PHE A 149 -6.77 -13.85 0.56
CA PHE A 149 -5.87 -15.00 0.75
C PHE A 149 -6.29 -16.22 -0.06
N LEU A 150 -7.59 -16.34 -0.36
CA LEU A 150 -8.22 -17.59 -0.81
C LEU A 150 -8.46 -17.67 -2.33
N ASP A 151 -7.72 -16.89 -3.12
CA ASP A 151 -7.70 -16.92 -4.58
C ASP A 151 -6.26 -16.85 -5.15
N TYR A 152 -6.11 -16.97 -6.48
CA TYR A 152 -4.83 -16.84 -7.18
C TYR A 152 -4.52 -15.43 -7.68
N GLY A 153 -5.23 -14.42 -7.21
CA GLY A 153 -4.95 -13.02 -7.51
C GLY A 153 -3.60 -12.57 -6.92
N SER A 154 -3.03 -11.52 -7.52
CA SER A 154 -1.71 -11.00 -7.12
C SER A 154 -1.68 -10.52 -5.66
N LEU A 155 -2.73 -9.87 -5.17
CA LEU A 155 -2.82 -9.42 -3.78
C LEU A 155 -2.80 -10.61 -2.81
N SER A 156 -3.49 -11.70 -3.17
CA SER A 156 -3.50 -12.94 -2.39
C SER A 156 -2.15 -13.64 -2.41
N HIS A 157 -1.45 -13.62 -3.55
CA HIS A 157 -0.08 -14.12 -3.63
C HIS A 157 0.85 -13.34 -2.69
N VAL A 158 0.81 -12.00 -2.70
CA VAL A 158 1.61 -11.16 -1.80
C VAL A 158 1.26 -11.42 -0.33
N ASN A 159 -0.04 -11.45 0.02
CA ASN A 159 -0.50 -11.70 1.38
C ASN A 159 0.01 -13.04 1.91
N ARG A 160 -0.15 -14.12 1.15
CA ARG A 160 0.30 -15.44 1.57
C ARG A 160 1.81 -15.48 1.79
N ASN A 161 2.60 -15.03 0.82
CA ASN A 161 4.05 -15.12 0.93
C ASN A 161 4.63 -14.23 2.02
N LEU A 162 4.15 -12.99 2.17
CA LEU A 162 4.63 -12.09 3.21
C LEU A 162 4.23 -12.56 4.60
N VAL A 163 2.99 -13.03 4.78
CA VAL A 163 2.54 -13.59 6.07
C VAL A 163 3.28 -14.88 6.41
N GLU A 164 3.49 -15.79 5.44
CA GLU A 164 4.24 -17.03 5.67
C GLU A 164 5.69 -16.71 6.10
N ALA A 165 6.36 -15.77 5.43
CA ALA A 165 7.70 -15.31 5.79
C ALA A 165 7.74 -14.64 7.17
N LEU A 166 6.76 -13.80 7.51
CA LEU A 166 6.64 -13.18 8.84
C LEU A 166 6.43 -14.22 9.93
N GLN A 167 5.54 -15.19 9.74
CA GLN A 167 5.25 -16.24 10.71
C GLN A 167 6.44 -17.19 10.87
N SER A 168 7.17 -17.49 9.79
CA SER A 168 8.37 -18.32 9.85
C SER A 168 9.51 -17.67 10.62
N ASN A 169 9.69 -16.35 10.48
CA ASN A 169 10.75 -15.61 11.18
C ASN A 169 10.39 -15.25 12.63
N CYS A 170 9.10 -15.10 12.96
CA CYS A 170 8.66 -14.36 14.15
C CYS A 170 7.57 -15.06 14.98
N ASN A 171 7.36 -16.38 14.84
CA ASN A 171 6.22 -17.07 15.48
C ASN A 171 6.17 -16.90 17.01
N GLU A 172 7.29 -16.53 17.64
CA GLU A 172 7.40 -16.27 19.08
C GLU A 172 7.20 -14.80 19.49
N LYS A 173 7.02 -13.86 18.54
CA LYS A 173 6.90 -12.41 18.81
C LYS A 173 5.48 -11.87 18.73
N PHE A 174 4.65 -12.48 17.87
CA PHE A 174 3.30 -12.01 17.59
C PHE A 174 2.28 -13.12 17.74
N GLU A 175 1.10 -12.74 18.24
CA GLU A 175 -0.11 -13.55 18.14
C GLU A 175 -0.88 -13.08 16.89
N TRP A 176 -1.25 -14.01 16.01
CA TRP A 176 -1.79 -13.70 14.68
C TRP A 176 -3.29 -14.00 14.57
N SER A 177 -4.02 -13.07 13.94
CA SER A 177 -5.37 -13.32 13.40
C SER A 177 -5.39 -12.99 11.91
N LEU A 178 -5.64 -14.00 11.08
CA LEU A 178 -5.77 -13.83 9.63
C LEU A 178 -7.24 -13.81 9.22
N ASN A 179 -7.63 -12.85 8.40
CA ASN A 179 -9.01 -12.65 7.98
C ASN A 179 -9.10 -12.45 6.47
N GLN A 180 -9.97 -13.23 5.84
CA GLN A 180 -10.40 -12.96 4.48
C GLN A 180 -11.26 -11.68 4.47
N SER A 181 -10.97 -10.75 3.56
CA SER A 181 -11.71 -9.49 3.45
C SER A 181 -13.20 -9.75 3.23
N ALA A 182 -14.05 -9.22 4.11
CA ALA A 182 -15.51 -9.32 4.04
C ALA A 182 -16.12 -8.64 2.79
N ILE A 183 -15.34 -7.80 2.11
CA ILE A 183 -15.77 -7.04 0.93
C ILE A 183 -15.77 -7.91 -0.34
N GLN A 184 -14.93 -8.94 -0.39
CA GLN A 184 -14.88 -9.85 -1.55
C GLN A 184 -16.02 -10.89 -1.59
N GLY A 185 -16.83 -10.99 -0.53
CA GLY A 185 -17.91 -11.98 -0.45
C GLY A 185 -17.40 -13.43 -0.38
N ALA A 186 -18.26 -14.39 -0.73
CA ALA A 186 -17.88 -15.80 -0.81
C ALA A 186 -16.98 -16.04 -2.03
N VAL A 187 -15.69 -16.32 -1.79
CA VAL A 187 -14.73 -16.69 -2.84
C VAL A 187 -14.78 -18.20 -3.05
N ASN A 188 -14.86 -18.66 -4.31
CA ASN A 188 -14.65 -20.06 -4.64
C ASN A 188 -13.18 -20.43 -4.38
N THR A 189 -12.89 -20.91 -3.17
CA THR A 189 -11.54 -21.29 -2.76
C THR A 189 -11.11 -22.59 -3.44
N PRO A 190 -10.01 -22.60 -4.21
CA PRO A 190 -9.42 -23.82 -4.74
C PRO A 190 -9.00 -24.79 -3.62
N ASP A 191 -9.12 -26.11 -3.86
CA ASP A 191 -8.79 -27.15 -2.87
C ASP A 191 -7.32 -27.08 -2.39
N SER A 192 -6.42 -26.68 -3.28
CA SER A 192 -5.00 -26.41 -3.01
C SER A 192 -4.76 -25.32 -1.96
N LEU A 193 -5.73 -24.44 -1.72
CA LEU A 193 -5.68 -23.40 -0.68
C LEU A 193 -6.41 -23.80 0.61
N GLY A 194 -6.72 -25.10 0.78
CA GLY A 194 -7.42 -25.63 1.96
C GLY A 194 -6.71 -25.36 3.30
N ASP A 195 -5.37 -25.40 3.31
CA ASP A 195 -4.57 -25.05 4.49
C ASP A 195 -4.78 -23.57 4.89
N TRP A 196 -4.64 -22.65 3.94
CA TRP A 196 -4.93 -21.22 4.17
C TRP A 196 -6.36 -20.98 4.65
N LYS A 197 -7.34 -21.67 4.07
CA LYS A 197 -8.74 -21.61 4.52
C LYS A 197 -8.89 -22.03 5.98
N SER A 198 -8.12 -23.02 6.43
CA SER A 198 -8.16 -23.50 7.82
C SER A 198 -7.50 -22.52 8.81
N ARG A 199 -6.51 -21.74 8.35
CA ARG A 199 -5.80 -20.71 9.14
C ARG A 199 -6.62 -19.42 9.32
N MET A 200 -7.67 -19.20 8.53
CA MET A 200 -8.53 -18.01 8.64
C MET A 200 -9.33 -18.01 9.95
N SER A 201 -9.37 -16.87 10.63
CA SER A 201 -10.08 -16.68 11.89
C SER A 201 -11.60 -16.67 11.65
N ARG A 202 -12.34 -17.39 12.49
CA ARG A 202 -13.81 -17.47 12.42
C ARG A 202 -14.51 -16.36 13.20
N ASN A 203 -13.85 -15.77 14.20
CA ASN A 203 -14.41 -14.76 15.11
C ASN A 203 -13.63 -13.44 15.00
N ILE A 204 -13.99 -12.62 14.00
CA ILE A 204 -13.30 -11.37 13.64
C ILE A 204 -13.42 -10.30 14.74
N GLU A 205 -14.44 -10.36 15.60
CA GLU A 205 -14.77 -9.27 16.54
C GLU A 205 -14.09 -9.39 17.91
N VAL A 206 -13.66 -10.59 18.29
CA VAL A 206 -13.15 -10.86 19.64
C VAL A 206 -11.63 -10.57 19.75
N PHE A 207 -10.92 -10.52 18.62
CA PHE A 207 -9.47 -10.35 18.60
C PHE A 207 -9.05 -8.88 18.70
N ASN A 208 -8.85 -8.36 19.90
CA ASN A 208 -8.32 -7.01 20.11
C ASN A 208 -6.86 -6.92 19.61
N ALA A 209 -6.62 -6.28 18.46
CA ALA A 209 -5.29 -6.22 17.84
C ALA A 209 -4.54 -4.95 18.24
N ASP A 210 -3.23 -5.06 18.49
CA ASP A 210 -2.35 -3.90 18.65
C ASP A 210 -2.07 -3.27 17.28
N VAL A 211 -1.91 -4.09 16.24
CA VAL A 211 -1.74 -3.62 14.86
C VAL A 211 -2.66 -4.40 13.94
N THR A 212 -3.40 -3.70 13.10
CA THR A 212 -4.14 -4.29 11.97
C THR A 212 -3.52 -3.86 10.66
N VAL A 213 -3.12 -4.83 9.84
CA VAL A 213 -2.68 -4.63 8.47
C VAL A 213 -3.79 -5.05 7.52
N ARG A 214 -4.16 -4.19 6.57
CA ARG A 214 -5.18 -4.49 5.57
C ARG A 214 -4.63 -4.38 4.15
N HIS A 215 -4.74 -5.46 3.39
CA HIS A 215 -4.29 -5.55 2.00
C HIS A 215 -5.33 -6.29 1.14
N GLY A 216 -6.11 -5.55 0.37
CA GLY A 216 -7.15 -6.13 -0.48
C GLY A 216 -7.80 -5.12 -1.40
N TRP A 217 -8.57 -5.63 -2.36
CA TRP A 217 -9.32 -4.83 -3.33
C TRP A 217 -10.82 -5.17 -3.30
N PRO A 218 -11.72 -4.17 -3.38
CA PRO A 218 -11.43 -2.73 -3.37
C PRO A 218 -10.86 -2.26 -2.01
N PRO A 219 -10.14 -1.12 -1.95
CA PRO A 219 -9.58 -0.61 -0.72
C PRO A 219 -10.65 -0.29 0.32
N CYS A 220 -10.32 -0.48 1.60
CA CYS A 220 -11.19 -0.10 2.71
C CYS A 220 -10.41 0.68 3.76
N TRP A 221 -10.78 1.94 3.91
CA TRP A 221 -10.10 2.91 4.77
C TRP A 221 -10.68 2.98 6.18
N MET A 222 -11.75 2.23 6.48
CA MET A 222 -12.35 2.24 7.80
C MET A 222 -11.42 1.61 8.83
N ARG A 223 -11.12 2.37 9.90
CA ARG A 223 -10.35 1.86 11.02
C ARG A 223 -11.09 0.68 11.68
N PRO A 224 -10.41 -0.44 11.99
CA PRO A 224 -10.98 -1.53 12.76
C PRO A 224 -11.45 -1.07 14.15
N VAL A 225 -12.61 -1.58 14.57
CA VAL A 225 -13.27 -1.26 15.84
C VAL A 225 -12.50 -1.74 17.06
N THR A 226 -11.66 -2.75 16.87
CA THR A 226 -10.79 -3.31 17.91
C THR A 226 -9.75 -2.32 18.41
N GLY A 227 -9.55 -1.19 17.72
CA GLY A 227 -8.54 -0.20 18.07
C GLY A 227 -7.14 -0.61 17.60
N GLY A 228 -6.12 -0.03 18.24
CA GLY A 228 -4.72 -0.21 17.86
C GLY A 228 -4.31 0.63 16.64
N LYS A 229 -3.11 0.36 16.11
CA LYS A 229 -2.60 0.99 14.89
C LYS A 229 -3.17 0.32 13.66
N PHE A 230 -3.51 1.14 12.66
CA PHE A 230 -4.11 0.69 11.42
C PHE A 230 -3.18 0.95 10.24
N VAL A 231 -2.86 -0.09 9.50
CA VAL A 231 -1.99 -0.07 8.34
C VAL A 231 -2.77 -0.52 7.11
N THR A 232 -2.62 0.20 6.01
CA THR A 232 -3.14 -0.23 4.70
C THR A 232 -2.01 -0.52 3.74
N VAL A 233 -2.08 -1.62 3.00
CA VAL A 233 -1.19 -1.92 1.88
C VAL A 233 -1.97 -1.71 0.59
N GLN A 234 -1.58 -0.74 -0.23
CA GLN A 234 -2.25 -0.46 -1.50
C GLN A 234 -1.23 -0.06 -2.58
N PRO A 235 -1.02 -0.90 -3.61
CA PRO A 235 -0.22 -0.50 -4.77
C PRO A 235 -1.00 0.52 -5.61
N TRP A 236 -0.28 1.46 -6.23
CA TRP A 236 -0.89 2.44 -7.14
C TRP A 236 0.10 2.99 -8.16
N GLU A 237 -0.32 3.04 -9.43
CA GLU A 237 0.60 3.30 -10.54
C GLU A 237 0.23 4.51 -11.42
N PHE A 238 -0.92 5.17 -11.19
CA PHE A 238 -1.49 6.17 -12.10
C PHE A 238 -1.07 7.63 -11.85
N GLY A 239 0.16 7.87 -11.35
CA GLY A 239 0.77 9.20 -11.24
C GLY A 239 0.16 10.19 -10.24
N ALA A 240 -1.09 9.99 -9.83
CA ALA A 240 -1.80 10.72 -8.77
C ALA A 240 -2.85 9.80 -8.12
N LEU A 241 -3.07 9.92 -6.81
CA LEU A 241 -4.08 9.13 -6.09
C LEU A 241 -5.51 9.63 -6.34
N PRO A 242 -6.51 8.76 -6.20
CA PRO A 242 -7.89 9.19 -6.14
C PRO A 242 -8.18 10.08 -4.93
N LYS A 243 -9.07 11.06 -5.09
CA LYS A 243 -9.44 12.00 -4.00
C LYS A 243 -10.00 11.27 -2.78
N SER A 244 -10.79 10.21 -3.00
CA SER A 244 -11.39 9.46 -1.90
C SER A 244 -10.33 8.70 -1.09
N TRP A 245 -9.25 8.24 -1.73
CA TRP A 245 -8.15 7.54 -1.07
C TRP A 245 -7.39 8.48 -0.14
N VAL A 246 -7.07 9.69 -0.59
CA VAL A 246 -6.40 10.69 0.26
C VAL A 246 -7.27 11.05 1.47
N GLY A 247 -8.58 11.20 1.28
CA GLY A 247 -9.52 11.40 2.38
C GLY A 247 -9.57 10.22 3.35
N GLY A 248 -9.62 8.99 2.82
CA GLY A 248 -9.66 7.75 3.60
C GLY A 248 -8.37 7.50 4.39
N LEU A 249 -7.22 7.86 3.83
CA LEU A 249 -5.92 7.72 4.48
C LEU A 249 -5.82 8.54 5.78
N ASN A 250 -6.69 9.53 6.04
CA ASN A 250 -6.75 10.19 7.35
C ASN A 250 -7.04 9.23 8.50
N GLN A 251 -7.73 8.11 8.24
CA GLN A 251 -8.07 7.11 9.25
C GLN A 251 -6.97 6.08 9.48
N VAL A 252 -5.92 6.09 8.67
CA VAL A 252 -4.83 5.12 8.68
C VAL A 252 -3.64 5.67 9.49
N ASP A 253 -2.87 4.84 10.18
CA ASP A 253 -1.61 5.25 10.83
C ASP A 253 -0.43 5.14 9.87
N GLU A 254 -0.32 4.06 9.09
CA GLU A 254 0.68 3.90 8.02
C GLU A 254 0.09 3.38 6.70
N ALA A 255 0.53 3.95 5.59
CA ALA A 255 0.31 3.41 4.26
C ALA A 255 1.56 2.65 3.81
N TRP A 256 1.47 1.33 3.74
CA TRP A 256 2.53 0.49 3.19
C TRP A 256 2.37 0.40 1.67
N VAL A 257 3.47 0.62 0.96
CA VAL A 257 3.52 0.60 -0.51
C VAL A 257 4.68 -0.28 -0.97
N PRO A 258 4.57 -0.95 -2.12
CA PRO A 258 5.55 -1.98 -2.49
C PRO A 258 6.84 -1.43 -3.10
N SER A 259 6.89 -0.16 -3.50
CA SER A 259 8.08 0.43 -4.13
C SER A 259 8.26 1.91 -3.80
N SER A 260 9.49 2.39 -3.96
CA SER A 260 9.83 3.81 -3.83
C SER A 260 9.09 4.67 -4.87
N TYR A 261 8.78 4.10 -6.03
CA TYR A 261 7.97 4.73 -7.06
C TYR A 261 6.55 5.02 -6.56
N VAL A 262 5.87 4.02 -6.01
CA VAL A 262 4.51 4.19 -5.46
C VAL A 262 4.54 5.17 -4.28
N LYS A 263 5.58 5.11 -3.43
CA LYS A 263 5.76 6.08 -2.33
C LYS A 263 5.78 7.52 -2.84
N LYS A 264 6.55 7.81 -3.89
CA LYS A 264 6.61 9.15 -4.51
C LYS A 264 5.25 9.60 -5.03
N ILE A 265 4.42 8.69 -5.55
CA ILE A 265 3.06 9.03 -6.01
C ILE A 265 2.16 9.40 -4.82
N TYR A 266 2.23 8.66 -3.71
CA TYR A 266 1.50 8.98 -2.49
C TYR A 266 1.90 10.37 -1.95
N GLU A 267 3.20 10.63 -1.86
CA GLU A 267 3.74 11.92 -1.39
C GLU A 267 3.32 13.08 -2.30
N ALA A 268 3.48 12.92 -3.62
CA ALA A 268 3.04 13.93 -4.61
C ALA A 268 1.52 14.15 -4.60
N SER A 269 0.75 13.18 -4.11
CA SER A 269 -0.70 13.28 -3.92
C SER A 269 -1.10 13.93 -2.60
N GLY A 270 -0.14 14.40 -1.80
CA GLY A 270 -0.37 15.11 -0.54
C GLY A 270 -0.45 14.22 0.70
N VAL A 271 -0.09 12.94 0.60
CA VAL A 271 0.01 12.07 1.78
C VAL A 271 1.33 12.36 2.52
N PRO A 272 1.33 12.54 3.85
CA PRO A 272 2.57 12.82 4.60
C PRO A 272 3.65 11.75 4.39
N ALA A 273 4.89 12.17 4.15
CA ALA A 273 6.01 11.28 3.80
C ALA A 273 6.40 10.27 4.90
N ASP A 274 6.18 10.65 6.17
CA ASP A 274 6.38 9.83 7.35
C ASP A 274 5.30 8.77 7.54
N LYS A 275 4.13 8.97 6.91
CA LYS A 275 3.01 8.01 6.88
C LYS A 275 3.19 6.90 5.86
N VAL A 276 3.96 7.15 4.79
CA VAL A 276 4.11 6.22 3.67
C VAL A 276 5.39 5.41 3.84
N VAL A 277 5.28 4.10 4.00
CA VAL A 277 6.41 3.20 4.26
C VAL A 277 6.56 2.20 3.12
N VAL A 278 7.78 2.04 2.61
CA VAL A 278 8.05 1.05 1.55
C VAL A 278 8.29 -0.32 2.18
N ILE A 279 7.35 -1.24 1.96
CA ILE A 279 7.49 -2.67 2.27
C ILE A 279 7.49 -3.41 0.94
N PRO A 280 8.67 -3.78 0.40
CA PRO A 280 8.75 -4.38 -0.92
C PRO A 280 8.14 -5.77 -0.95
N ASN A 281 7.82 -6.25 -2.15
CA ASN A 281 7.56 -7.66 -2.36
C ASN A 281 8.88 -8.41 -2.55
N GLY A 282 8.82 -9.75 -2.59
CA GLY A 282 10.01 -10.57 -2.84
C GLY A 282 9.72 -11.82 -3.66
N ILE A 283 10.74 -12.67 -3.74
CA ILE A 283 10.67 -14.01 -4.33
C ILE A 283 10.84 -15.10 -3.27
N ASP A 284 10.37 -16.30 -3.60
CA ASP A 284 10.79 -17.52 -2.90
C ASP A 284 12.09 -18.02 -3.55
N GLU A 285 13.19 -17.92 -2.81
CA GLU A 285 14.54 -18.28 -3.28
C GLU A 285 14.67 -19.78 -3.58
N SER A 286 13.83 -20.61 -2.96
CA SER A 286 13.82 -22.06 -3.15
C SER A 286 13.05 -22.49 -4.41
N GLU A 287 12.12 -21.65 -4.87
CA GLU A 287 11.36 -21.90 -6.10
C GLU A 287 12.01 -21.20 -7.29
N PHE A 288 12.31 -19.90 -7.19
CA PHE A 288 12.76 -19.09 -8.34
C PHE A 288 14.28 -19.08 -8.48
N HIS A 289 14.85 -20.03 -9.21
CA HIS A 289 16.28 -20.10 -9.46
C HIS A 289 16.60 -20.65 -10.87
N PRO A 290 17.80 -20.40 -11.42
CA PRO A 290 18.12 -20.74 -12.82
C PRO A 290 18.19 -22.24 -13.13
N ASP A 291 18.32 -23.09 -12.11
CA ASP A 291 18.47 -24.54 -12.30
C ASP A 291 17.14 -25.30 -12.40
N VAL A 292 16.01 -24.59 -12.41
CA VAL A 292 14.68 -25.22 -12.53
C VAL A 292 14.49 -25.80 -13.93
N PRO A 293 14.03 -27.08 -14.06
CA PRO A 293 13.77 -27.68 -15.36
C PRO A 293 12.82 -26.84 -16.21
N PRO A 294 13.17 -26.53 -17.48
CA PRO A 294 12.36 -25.68 -18.32
C PRO A 294 11.05 -26.36 -18.72
N LEU A 295 9.98 -25.57 -18.75
CA LEU A 295 8.68 -26.00 -19.26
C LEU A 295 8.78 -26.30 -20.78
N PRO A 296 8.28 -27.45 -21.26
CA PRO A 296 8.22 -27.73 -22.69
C PRO A 296 7.28 -26.77 -23.43
N LEU A 297 7.83 -26.01 -24.38
CA LEU A 297 7.10 -25.06 -25.22
C LEU A 297 6.78 -25.64 -26.60
N LYS A 298 5.69 -25.19 -27.22
CA LYS A 298 5.23 -25.63 -28.55
C LYS A 298 5.87 -24.81 -29.68
N THR A 299 7.18 -24.67 -29.60
CA THR A 299 8.02 -23.96 -30.59
C THR A 299 9.35 -24.67 -30.77
N ASN A 300 9.86 -24.66 -32.01
CA ASN A 300 11.23 -25.09 -32.32
C ASN A 300 12.18 -23.91 -32.53
N LYS A 301 11.71 -22.67 -32.31
CA LYS A 301 12.53 -21.46 -32.47
C LYS A 301 13.61 -21.43 -31.39
N ARG A 302 14.82 -21.04 -31.78
CA ARG A 302 15.96 -20.99 -30.89
C ARG A 302 15.74 -19.96 -29.78
N PHE A 303 15.47 -18.70 -30.15
CA PHE A 303 15.36 -17.60 -29.20
C PHE A 303 13.91 -17.34 -28.79
N LYS A 304 13.65 -17.13 -27.51
CA LYS A 304 12.29 -16.97 -26.96
C LYS A 304 12.20 -15.74 -26.06
N PHE A 305 11.43 -14.74 -26.50
CA PHE A 305 11.01 -13.64 -25.64
C PHE A 305 9.79 -14.07 -24.83
N LEU A 306 9.70 -13.64 -23.58
CA LEU A 306 8.60 -13.98 -22.68
C LEU A 306 7.90 -12.71 -22.19
N PHE A 307 6.56 -12.71 -22.22
CA PHE A 307 5.73 -11.77 -21.50
C PHE A 307 4.84 -12.53 -20.51
N VAL A 308 4.82 -12.10 -19.25
CA VAL A 308 4.00 -12.66 -18.18
C VAL A 308 3.12 -11.58 -17.59
N GLY A 309 1.80 -11.71 -17.74
CA GLY A 309 0.84 -10.76 -17.17
C GLY A 309 -0.48 -10.72 -17.93
N GLY A 310 -1.47 -10.05 -17.35
CA GLY A 310 -2.72 -9.77 -18.06
C GLY A 310 -2.46 -8.96 -19.33
N THR A 311 -3.10 -9.31 -20.44
CA THR A 311 -2.94 -8.58 -21.71
C THR A 311 -3.73 -7.27 -21.76
N ILE A 312 -3.55 -6.41 -20.75
CA ILE A 312 -4.23 -5.13 -20.55
C ILE A 312 -3.33 -3.95 -20.91
N GLY A 313 -3.92 -2.84 -21.36
CA GLY A 313 -3.16 -1.69 -21.90
C GLY A 313 -2.09 -1.12 -20.97
N ARG A 314 -2.32 -1.13 -19.66
CA ARG A 314 -1.34 -0.66 -18.67
C ARG A 314 -0.08 -1.52 -18.61
N LYS A 315 -0.16 -2.81 -18.91
CA LYS A 315 0.99 -3.73 -18.93
C LYS A 315 1.81 -3.63 -20.24
N GLY A 316 1.31 -2.89 -21.23
CA GLY A 316 1.96 -2.64 -22.52
C GLY A 316 2.09 -3.81 -23.51
N PRO A 317 1.26 -4.86 -23.51
CA PRO A 317 1.35 -5.93 -24.50
C PRO A 317 1.08 -5.43 -25.93
N ASP A 318 0.32 -4.34 -26.10
CA ASP A 318 0.14 -3.68 -27.41
C ASP A 318 1.44 -3.07 -27.93
N VAL A 319 2.24 -2.46 -27.04
CA VAL A 319 3.56 -1.91 -27.36
C VAL A 319 4.52 -3.04 -27.70
N LEU A 320 4.49 -4.13 -26.93
CA LEU A 320 5.27 -5.35 -27.19
C LEU A 320 4.98 -5.92 -28.56
N LEU A 321 3.70 -6.16 -28.89
CA LEU A 321 3.32 -6.73 -30.18
C LEU A 321 3.77 -5.82 -31.33
N LYS A 322 3.59 -4.50 -31.22
CA LYS A 322 4.05 -3.55 -32.24
C LYS A 322 5.56 -3.59 -32.42
N ALA A 323 6.33 -3.57 -31.33
CA ALA A 323 7.79 -3.62 -31.38
C ALA A 323 8.28 -4.96 -31.95
N PHE A 324 7.70 -6.08 -31.53
CA PHE A 324 8.07 -7.41 -31.99
C PHE A 324 7.84 -7.58 -33.50
N LEU A 325 6.71 -7.09 -34.02
CA LEU A 325 6.40 -7.10 -35.46
C LEU A 325 7.28 -6.13 -36.28
N GLN A 326 7.85 -5.09 -35.65
CA GLN A 326 8.82 -4.20 -36.30
C GLN A 326 10.24 -4.78 -36.32
N SER A 327 10.57 -5.60 -35.31
CA SER A 327 11.90 -6.17 -35.15
C SER A 327 12.10 -7.47 -35.94
N PHE A 328 11.05 -8.29 -36.09
CA PHE A 328 11.17 -9.67 -36.57
C PHE A 328 10.07 -10.07 -37.55
N SER A 329 10.35 -11.13 -38.30
CA SER A 329 9.50 -11.76 -39.31
C SER A 329 9.37 -13.27 -39.09
N ALA A 330 8.51 -13.94 -39.86
CA ALA A 330 8.37 -15.40 -39.82
C ALA A 330 9.69 -16.18 -40.07
N ASN A 331 10.63 -15.57 -40.78
CA ASN A 331 11.92 -16.19 -41.14
C ASN A 331 12.95 -16.15 -40.01
N ASP A 332 12.77 -15.28 -39.03
CA ASP A 332 13.70 -15.14 -37.91
C ASP A 332 13.53 -16.31 -36.93
N ASP A 333 14.64 -16.74 -36.31
CA ASP A 333 14.67 -17.88 -35.39
C ASP A 333 14.24 -17.48 -33.96
N VAL A 334 13.09 -16.81 -33.89
CA VAL A 334 12.54 -16.19 -32.68
C VAL A 334 11.06 -16.53 -32.48
N CYS A 335 10.66 -16.70 -31.23
CA CYS A 335 9.28 -16.83 -30.79
C CYS A 335 8.98 -15.83 -29.65
N LEU A 336 7.79 -15.23 -29.67
CA LEU A 336 7.25 -14.52 -28.52
C LEU A 336 6.26 -15.41 -27.75
N VAL A 337 6.62 -15.77 -26.53
CA VAL A 337 5.79 -16.51 -25.60
C VAL A 337 5.00 -15.53 -24.74
N ILE A 338 3.68 -15.64 -24.74
CA ILE A 338 2.79 -14.77 -23.96
C ILE A 338 2.00 -15.63 -22.99
N LYS A 339 2.26 -15.47 -21.69
CA LYS A 339 1.45 -16.03 -20.60
C LYS A 339 0.44 -15.01 -20.11
N ASP A 340 -0.83 -15.25 -20.45
CA ASP A 340 -1.95 -14.38 -20.09
C ASP A 340 -2.72 -14.93 -18.87
N PHE A 341 -3.16 -14.02 -18.00
CA PHE A 341 -4.01 -14.28 -16.83
C PHE A 341 -5.40 -13.62 -16.96
N GLY A 342 -5.63 -12.82 -18.01
CA GLY A 342 -6.76 -11.91 -18.17
C GLY A 342 -8.07 -12.51 -18.68
N GLY A 343 -8.04 -13.76 -19.20
CA GLY A 343 -9.21 -14.36 -19.87
C GLY A 343 -10.39 -14.74 -18.98
N LYS A 344 -10.21 -14.84 -17.65
CA LYS A 344 -11.24 -15.21 -16.65
C LYS A 344 -11.13 -14.40 -15.34
N SER A 345 -10.50 -13.23 -15.39
CA SER A 345 -10.21 -12.39 -14.23
C SER A 345 -11.08 -11.12 -14.21
N PHE A 346 -10.86 -10.22 -13.25
CA PHE A 346 -11.48 -8.88 -13.22
C PHE A 346 -11.32 -8.07 -14.54
N TYR A 347 -10.38 -8.46 -15.40
CA TYR A 347 -10.08 -7.81 -16.68
C TYR A 347 -10.78 -8.44 -17.90
N GLU A 348 -11.78 -9.30 -17.69
CA GLU A 348 -12.54 -9.93 -18.78
C GLU A 348 -13.07 -8.89 -19.78
N GLY A 349 -12.86 -9.14 -21.08
CA GLY A 349 -13.27 -8.23 -22.16
C GLY A 349 -12.29 -7.09 -22.49
N GLN A 350 -11.22 -6.90 -21.72
CA GLN A 350 -10.20 -5.84 -21.94
C GLN A 350 -8.85 -6.38 -22.46
N THR A 351 -8.80 -7.66 -22.81
CA THR A 351 -7.57 -8.38 -23.17
C THR A 351 -7.26 -8.35 -24.67
N LEU A 352 -6.00 -8.56 -25.05
CA LEU A 352 -5.57 -8.66 -26.46
C LEU A 352 -5.67 -10.07 -27.04
N GLY A 353 -6.36 -11.00 -26.37
CA GLY A 353 -6.39 -12.42 -26.77
C GLY A 353 -6.85 -12.66 -28.21
N GLU A 354 -7.85 -11.92 -28.72
CA GLU A 354 -8.26 -12.02 -30.12
C GLU A 354 -7.20 -11.53 -31.10
N THR A 355 -6.57 -10.39 -30.80
CA THR A 355 -5.49 -9.81 -31.61
C THR A 355 -4.32 -10.79 -31.70
N ILE A 356 -3.93 -11.39 -30.58
CA ILE A 356 -2.87 -12.40 -30.53
C ILE A 356 -3.24 -13.62 -31.38
N ARG A 357 -4.46 -14.16 -31.23
CA ARG A 357 -4.93 -15.29 -32.05
C ARG A 357 -4.99 -14.99 -33.55
N LYS A 358 -5.24 -13.74 -33.95
CA LYS A 358 -5.18 -13.30 -35.35
C LYS A 358 -3.74 -13.24 -35.86
N LEU A 359 -2.83 -12.64 -35.09
CA LEU A 359 -1.41 -12.55 -35.45
C LEU A 359 -0.76 -13.92 -35.63
N ARG A 360 -1.10 -14.89 -34.77
CA ARG A 360 -0.64 -16.29 -34.88
C ARG A 360 -0.99 -16.98 -36.21
N LYS A 361 -1.99 -16.48 -36.93
CA LYS A 361 -2.43 -17.02 -38.22
C LYS A 361 -1.85 -16.23 -39.41
N HIS A 362 -1.10 -15.16 -39.17
CA HIS A 362 -0.56 -14.30 -40.22
C HIS A 362 0.75 -14.89 -40.79
N PRO A 363 0.83 -15.25 -42.08
CA PRO A 363 1.96 -16.02 -42.63
C PRO A 363 3.32 -15.34 -42.51
N GLU A 364 3.37 -14.02 -42.58
CA GLU A 364 4.63 -13.24 -42.54
C GLU A 364 5.01 -12.81 -41.12
N ALA A 365 4.13 -13.00 -40.13
CA ALA A 365 4.40 -12.57 -38.76
C ALA A 365 5.39 -13.53 -38.07
N PRO A 366 6.30 -13.00 -37.21
CA PRO A 366 7.11 -13.83 -36.33
C PRO A 366 6.24 -14.68 -35.41
N GLU A 367 6.79 -15.81 -34.96
CA GLU A 367 6.02 -16.82 -34.22
C GLU A 367 5.58 -16.29 -32.85
N ILE A 368 4.32 -16.60 -32.48
CA ILE A 368 3.78 -16.30 -31.16
C ILE A 368 3.19 -17.58 -30.55
N GLU A 369 3.71 -17.95 -29.39
CA GLU A 369 3.12 -18.96 -28.52
C GLU A 369 2.26 -18.28 -27.45
N TYR A 370 0.96 -18.59 -27.45
CA TYR A 370 -0.02 -17.95 -26.56
C TYR A 370 -0.54 -18.96 -25.54
N LEU A 371 -0.23 -18.72 -24.27
CA LEU A 371 -0.56 -19.55 -23.12
C LEU A 371 -1.65 -18.85 -22.29
N ASP A 372 -2.92 -19.21 -22.55
CA ASP A 372 -4.09 -18.67 -21.85
C ASP A 372 -4.74 -19.65 -20.85
N SER A 373 -4.14 -20.83 -20.66
CA SER A 373 -4.48 -21.77 -19.58
C SER A 373 -3.78 -21.41 -18.27
N GLU A 374 -4.34 -21.86 -17.15
CA GLU A 374 -3.64 -21.83 -15.86
C GLU A 374 -2.40 -22.72 -15.92
N LEU A 375 -1.35 -22.29 -15.23
CA LEU A 375 -0.11 -23.05 -15.01
C LEU A 375 0.04 -23.25 -13.51
N SER A 376 0.55 -24.41 -13.10
CA SER A 376 0.95 -24.63 -11.70
C SER A 376 2.10 -23.68 -11.31
N PRO A 377 2.36 -23.48 -10.00
CA PRO A 377 3.54 -22.73 -9.56
C PRO A 377 4.84 -23.24 -10.20
N GLU A 378 5.04 -24.56 -10.25
CA GLU A 378 6.24 -25.19 -10.83
C GLU A 378 6.33 -24.95 -12.35
N GLU A 379 5.20 -25.04 -13.06
CA GLU A 379 5.14 -24.74 -14.50
C GLU A 379 5.43 -23.26 -14.78
N MET A 380 4.99 -22.34 -13.90
CA MET A 380 5.30 -20.92 -14.00
C MET A 380 6.80 -20.65 -13.85
N VAL A 381 7.48 -21.31 -12.91
CA VAL A 381 8.94 -21.17 -12.77
C VAL A 381 9.65 -21.78 -13.98
N GLY A 382 9.24 -22.99 -14.40
CA GLY A 382 9.79 -23.63 -15.60
C GLY A 382 9.57 -22.80 -16.87
N LEU A 383 8.53 -21.98 -16.94
CA LEU A 383 8.31 -21.07 -18.06
C LEU A 383 9.38 -19.96 -18.12
N TYR A 384 9.81 -19.42 -16.98
CA TYR A 384 10.90 -18.45 -16.94
C TYR A 384 12.21 -19.06 -17.43
N THR A 385 12.56 -20.28 -16.98
CA THR A 385 13.81 -20.95 -17.41
C THR A 385 13.74 -21.54 -18.82
N ALA A 386 12.54 -21.68 -19.41
CA ALA A 386 12.36 -22.11 -20.80
C ALA A 386 12.61 -21.00 -21.83
N CYS A 387 12.67 -19.74 -21.42
CA CYS A 387 12.80 -18.58 -22.31
C CYS A 387 14.20 -17.95 -22.22
N ASP A 388 14.49 -17.02 -23.13
CA ASP A 388 15.81 -16.37 -23.26
C ASP A 388 15.82 -14.90 -22.80
N CYS A 389 14.67 -14.22 -22.80
CA CYS A 389 14.53 -12.88 -22.22
C CYS A 389 13.09 -12.56 -21.83
N LEU A 390 12.86 -11.99 -20.64
CA LEU A 390 11.57 -11.40 -20.28
C LEU A 390 11.44 -10.00 -20.88
N VAL A 391 10.29 -9.67 -21.43
CA VAL A 391 9.95 -8.35 -21.93
C VAL A 391 8.69 -7.84 -21.23
N HIS A 392 8.81 -6.72 -20.50
CA HIS A 392 7.71 -6.14 -19.74
C HIS A 392 7.64 -4.61 -19.95
N PRO A 393 7.15 -4.14 -21.11
CA PRO A 393 7.13 -2.73 -21.48
C PRO A 393 5.90 -2.03 -20.89
N TYR A 394 5.74 -2.10 -19.56
CA TYR A 394 4.57 -1.57 -18.87
C TYR A 394 4.49 -0.04 -18.98
N ARG A 395 3.26 0.47 -18.92
CA ARG A 395 2.95 1.90 -18.77
C ARG A 395 2.79 2.31 -17.32
N GLY A 396 2.22 1.43 -16.51
CA GLY A 396 2.18 1.58 -15.06
C GLY A 396 2.42 0.23 -14.42
N GLU A 397 3.00 0.20 -13.23
CA GLU A 397 3.14 -0.98 -12.39
C GLU A 397 3.33 -0.58 -10.93
N GLY A 398 2.80 -1.36 -9.98
CA GLY A 398 2.99 -1.10 -8.55
C GLY A 398 4.34 -1.62 -8.03
N PHE A 399 4.78 -2.78 -8.52
CA PHE A 399 6.06 -3.42 -8.15
C PHE A 399 6.73 -4.11 -9.33
N GLY A 400 6.01 -5.02 -9.99
CA GLY A 400 6.53 -5.79 -11.13
C GLY A 400 7.10 -7.16 -10.73
N LEU A 401 6.34 -7.96 -9.97
CA LEU A 401 6.73 -9.32 -9.57
C LEU A 401 7.27 -10.18 -10.72
N PRO A 402 6.64 -10.23 -11.92
CA PRO A 402 7.17 -11.02 -13.02
C PRO A 402 8.58 -10.61 -13.47
N VAL A 403 8.95 -9.34 -13.31
CA VAL A 403 10.32 -8.86 -13.61
C VAL A 403 11.30 -9.39 -12.58
N LEU A 404 10.94 -9.34 -11.30
CA LEU A 404 11.78 -9.85 -10.22
C LEU A 404 11.93 -11.38 -10.28
N GLU A 405 10.84 -12.09 -10.55
CA GLU A 405 10.82 -13.55 -10.73
C GLU A 405 11.71 -14.00 -11.89
N ALA A 406 11.61 -13.32 -13.05
CA ALA A 406 12.49 -13.57 -14.18
C ALA A 406 13.97 -13.33 -13.83
N MET A 407 14.28 -12.21 -13.16
CA MET A 407 15.64 -11.94 -12.70
C MET A 407 16.14 -13.06 -11.80
N ALA A 408 15.35 -13.50 -10.81
CA ALA A 408 15.71 -14.59 -9.89
C ALA A 408 15.99 -15.92 -10.62
N CYS A 409 15.25 -16.21 -11.69
CA CYS A 409 15.48 -17.37 -12.57
C CYS A 409 16.65 -17.21 -13.54
N GLY A 410 17.43 -16.12 -13.48
CA GLY A 410 18.56 -15.88 -14.37
C GLY A 410 18.18 -15.41 -15.78
N LEU A 411 16.91 -15.06 -16.00
CA LEU A 411 16.39 -14.59 -17.27
C LEU A 411 16.66 -13.07 -17.39
N PRO A 412 17.42 -12.59 -18.40
CA PRO A 412 17.58 -11.16 -18.61
C PRO A 412 16.24 -10.49 -18.91
N VAL A 413 16.10 -9.26 -18.44
CA VAL A 413 14.84 -8.52 -18.52
C VAL A 413 14.98 -7.23 -19.33
N ILE A 414 14.04 -7.01 -20.25
CA ILE A 414 13.78 -5.73 -20.90
C ILE A 414 12.51 -5.15 -20.25
N CYS A 415 12.60 -4.04 -19.54
CA CYS A 415 11.45 -3.44 -18.85
C CYS A 415 11.43 -1.91 -18.98
N THR A 416 10.28 -1.29 -18.75
CA THR A 416 10.16 0.18 -18.78
C THR A 416 10.96 0.81 -17.65
N GLY A 417 11.87 1.75 -17.98
CA GLY A 417 12.56 2.58 -16.99
C GLY A 417 11.70 3.77 -16.55
N GLY A 418 11.91 4.23 -15.31
CA GLY A 418 11.19 5.35 -14.71
C GLY A 418 10.00 4.94 -13.83
N GLY A 419 9.80 3.64 -13.62
CA GLY A 419 8.67 3.05 -12.90
C GLY A 419 9.07 2.24 -11.66
N ALA A 420 8.14 1.42 -11.16
CA ALA A 420 8.32 0.67 -9.91
C ALA A 420 9.46 -0.35 -9.92
N THR A 421 9.80 -0.91 -11.09
CA THR A 421 10.88 -1.89 -11.21
C THR A 421 12.26 -1.27 -11.04
N ASP A 422 12.39 0.05 -11.10
CA ASP A 422 13.68 0.75 -10.94
C ASP A 422 14.32 0.52 -9.56
N ASP A 423 13.55 0.08 -8.57
CA ASP A 423 14.06 -0.26 -7.25
C ASP A 423 15.05 -1.45 -7.28
N PHE A 424 14.89 -2.39 -8.22
CA PHE A 424 15.69 -3.62 -8.31
C PHE A 424 16.25 -3.92 -9.71
N ALA A 425 15.57 -3.48 -10.77
CA ALA A 425 15.96 -3.67 -12.16
C ALA A 425 16.64 -2.41 -12.71
N THR A 426 17.77 -2.00 -12.11
CA THR A 426 18.56 -0.85 -12.57
C THR A 426 19.30 -1.15 -13.87
N ASP A 427 19.96 -0.16 -14.49
CA ASP A 427 20.78 -0.38 -15.71
C ASP A 427 21.93 -1.37 -15.49
N GLU A 428 22.25 -1.69 -14.23
CA GLU A 428 23.24 -2.69 -13.86
C GLU A 428 22.71 -4.14 -13.99
N TYR A 429 21.39 -4.32 -13.91
CA TYR A 429 20.73 -5.64 -13.83
C TYR A 429 19.66 -5.85 -14.90
N ALA A 430 19.34 -4.84 -15.72
CA ALA A 430 18.25 -4.90 -16.69
C ALA A 430 18.48 -3.99 -17.91
N TYR A 431 17.85 -4.34 -19.03
CA TYR A 431 17.76 -3.48 -20.21
C TYR A 431 16.56 -2.54 -20.09
N ARG A 432 16.76 -1.33 -19.55
CA ARG A 432 15.67 -0.37 -19.28
C ARG A 432 15.26 0.45 -20.51
N ILE A 433 14.00 0.34 -20.92
CA ILE A 433 13.40 1.10 -22.02
C ILE A 433 13.21 2.55 -21.56
N ARG A 434 13.72 3.52 -22.33
CA ARG A 434 13.42 4.95 -22.10
C ARG A 434 11.92 5.18 -22.20
N SER A 435 11.37 6.00 -21.33
CA SER A 435 9.94 6.31 -21.34
C SER A 435 9.68 7.79 -21.11
N GLU A 436 8.48 8.24 -21.44
CA GLU A 436 7.99 9.57 -21.14
C GLU A 436 6.67 9.51 -20.39
N ARG A 437 6.33 10.57 -19.65
CA ARG A 437 5.04 10.65 -18.95
C ARG A 437 3.96 11.10 -19.92
N VAL A 438 2.88 10.35 -20.01
CA VAL A 438 1.67 10.72 -20.72
C VAL A 438 0.58 10.98 -19.70
N GLU A 439 0.07 12.22 -19.69
CA GLU A 439 -1.01 12.63 -18.79
C GLU A 439 -2.29 11.84 -19.09
N LEU A 440 -3.00 11.48 -18.02
CA LEU A 440 -4.35 10.93 -18.08
C LEU A 440 -5.37 12.06 -17.94
N GLU A 441 -6.61 11.75 -18.29
CA GLU A 441 -7.74 12.58 -17.90
C GLU A 441 -7.83 12.68 -16.36
N GLY A 442 -8.49 13.72 -15.85
CA GLY A 442 -8.53 14.04 -14.41
C GLY A 442 -9.29 13.03 -13.53
N GLU A 443 -9.74 11.93 -14.09
CA GLU A 443 -10.46 10.85 -13.42
C GLU A 443 -10.02 9.48 -13.94
N LEU A 444 -10.13 8.46 -13.09
CA LEU A 444 -9.86 7.06 -13.44
C LEU A 444 -11.07 6.22 -13.02
N ASN A 445 -11.69 5.50 -13.96
CA ASN A 445 -12.90 4.70 -13.71
C ASN A 445 -14.05 5.48 -13.04
N GLY A 446 -14.20 6.76 -13.40
CA GLY A 446 -15.21 7.66 -12.80
C GLY A 446 -14.84 8.20 -11.41
N GLU A 447 -13.62 7.90 -10.91
CA GLU A 447 -13.11 8.44 -9.66
C GLU A 447 -12.15 9.61 -9.91
N PRO A 448 -12.44 10.83 -9.41
CA PRO A 448 -11.57 11.98 -9.58
C PRO A 448 -10.22 11.80 -8.88
N LEU A 449 -9.14 12.19 -9.55
CA LEU A 449 -7.79 12.20 -8.99
C LEU A 449 -7.49 13.52 -8.28
N VAL A 450 -6.59 13.52 -7.28
CA VAL A 450 -6.19 14.76 -6.57
C VAL A 450 -5.42 15.75 -7.45
N GLY A 451 -4.80 15.25 -8.51
CA GLY A 451 -4.08 16.02 -9.52
C GLY A 451 -4.17 15.31 -10.87
N LYS A 452 -3.41 15.80 -11.86
CA LYS A 452 -3.32 15.12 -13.15
C LYS A 452 -2.60 13.78 -13.00
N GLY A 453 -3.32 12.68 -13.22
CA GLY A 453 -2.72 11.36 -13.34
C GLY A 453 -1.82 11.28 -14.56
N TRP A 454 -0.93 10.30 -14.59
CA TRP A 454 -0.09 10.01 -15.74
C TRP A 454 0.36 8.55 -15.72
N LEU A 455 0.70 8.03 -16.89
CA LEU A 455 1.39 6.76 -17.07
C LEU A 455 2.69 6.98 -17.83
N LEU A 456 3.59 6.01 -17.79
CA LEU A 456 4.76 5.97 -18.66
C LEU A 456 4.34 5.49 -20.06
N GLU A 457 4.93 6.05 -21.11
CA GLU A 457 4.87 5.51 -22.46
C GLU A 457 6.29 5.07 -22.87
N PRO A 458 6.52 3.77 -23.11
CA PRO A 458 7.82 3.28 -23.55
C PRO A 458 8.18 3.82 -24.95
N CYS A 459 9.41 4.30 -25.11
CA CYS A 459 9.94 4.80 -26.38
C CYS A 459 10.10 3.64 -27.37
N MET A 460 9.24 3.58 -28.38
CA MET A 460 9.22 2.50 -29.38
C MET A 460 10.58 2.26 -30.05
N LYS A 461 11.28 3.33 -30.45
CA LYS A 461 12.60 3.21 -31.13
C LYS A 461 13.63 2.55 -30.22
N ASP A 462 13.68 2.99 -28.96
CA ASP A 462 14.60 2.45 -27.96
C ASP A 462 14.28 0.99 -27.63
N PHE A 463 12.99 0.68 -27.56
CA PHE A 463 12.51 -0.67 -27.29
C PHE A 463 12.86 -1.65 -28.42
N VAL A 464 12.61 -1.29 -29.68
CA VAL A 464 13.00 -2.09 -30.86
C VAL A 464 14.50 -2.36 -30.87
N SER A 465 15.33 -1.34 -30.61
CA SER A 465 16.78 -1.51 -30.53
C SER A 465 17.21 -2.48 -29.43
N LYS A 466 16.54 -2.50 -28.28
CA LYS A 466 16.83 -3.45 -27.18
C LYS A 466 16.41 -4.88 -27.50
N LEU A 467 15.25 -5.07 -28.14
CA LEU A 467 14.82 -6.38 -28.64
C LEU A 467 15.85 -6.97 -29.61
N GLN A 468 16.29 -6.16 -30.58
CA GLN A 468 17.31 -6.57 -31.56
C GLN A 468 18.65 -6.87 -30.88
N TRP A 469 19.11 -5.98 -29.98
CA TRP A 469 20.36 -6.17 -29.27
C TRP A 469 20.42 -7.49 -28.51
N VAL A 470 19.39 -7.79 -27.72
CA VAL A 470 19.32 -9.00 -26.89
C VAL A 470 19.24 -10.26 -27.75
N PHE A 471 18.52 -10.20 -28.87
CA PHE A 471 18.47 -11.29 -29.85
C PHE A 471 19.84 -11.54 -30.51
N ASP A 472 20.56 -10.48 -30.87
CA ASP A 472 21.87 -10.56 -31.53
C ASP A 472 23.02 -10.92 -30.55
N HIS A 473 22.87 -10.63 -29.25
CA HIS A 473 23.89 -10.83 -28.21
C HIS A 473 23.38 -11.72 -27.05
N PRO A 474 22.94 -12.97 -27.32
CA PRO A 474 22.30 -13.82 -26.32
C PRO A 474 23.21 -14.19 -25.13
N ASP A 475 24.52 -14.30 -25.37
CA ASP A 475 25.48 -14.65 -24.31
C ASP A 475 25.72 -13.48 -23.35
N GLU A 476 25.73 -12.24 -23.86
CA GLU A 476 25.78 -11.03 -23.03
C GLU A 476 24.51 -10.91 -22.19
N ALA A 477 23.35 -11.08 -22.82
CA ALA A 477 22.07 -11.04 -22.13
C ALA A 477 22.00 -12.12 -21.03
N ARG A 478 22.42 -13.36 -21.32
CA ARG A 478 22.48 -14.43 -20.30
C ARG A 478 23.39 -14.06 -19.13
N ALA A 479 24.56 -13.47 -19.39
CA ALA A 479 25.45 -13.02 -18.32
C ALA A 479 24.81 -11.94 -17.44
N LEU A 480 24.09 -10.99 -18.04
CA LEU A 480 23.30 -10.00 -17.29
C LEU A 480 22.20 -10.65 -16.46
N GLY A 481 21.47 -11.62 -17.02
CA GLY A 481 20.42 -12.37 -16.31
C GLY A 481 20.96 -13.12 -15.09
N LEU A 482 22.10 -13.80 -15.21
CA LEU A 482 22.75 -14.48 -14.07
C LEU A 482 23.22 -13.48 -13.00
N LYS A 483 23.73 -12.31 -13.40
CA LYS A 483 24.08 -11.23 -12.47
C LYS A 483 22.83 -10.69 -11.76
N ALA A 484 21.73 -10.50 -12.48
CA ALA A 484 20.44 -10.07 -11.93
C ALA A 484 19.85 -11.10 -10.95
N SER A 485 20.04 -12.39 -11.21
CA SER A 485 19.65 -13.47 -10.31
C SER A 485 20.35 -13.36 -8.96
N GLN A 486 21.68 -13.21 -8.95
CA GLN A 486 22.44 -13.01 -7.71
C GLN A 486 21.90 -11.81 -6.91
N HIS A 487 21.66 -10.68 -7.58
CA HIS A 487 21.08 -9.50 -6.94
C HIS A 487 19.67 -9.75 -6.36
N ALA A 488 18.80 -10.44 -7.11
CA ALA A 488 17.44 -10.76 -6.66
C ALA A 488 17.45 -11.66 -5.41
N HIS A 489 18.28 -12.71 -5.41
CA HIS A 489 18.43 -13.62 -4.27
C HIS A 489 19.05 -12.92 -3.04
N GLU A 490 20.05 -12.06 -3.24
CA GLU A 490 20.71 -11.38 -2.11
C GLU A 490 19.82 -10.32 -1.44
N CYS A 491 18.94 -9.66 -2.19
CA CYS A 491 18.30 -8.42 -1.75
C CYS A 491 16.76 -8.45 -1.73
N TRP A 492 16.11 -9.37 -2.44
CA TRP A 492 14.70 -9.26 -2.80
C TRP A 492 13.88 -10.53 -2.52
N SER A 493 14.19 -11.23 -1.43
CA SER A 493 13.37 -12.36 -0.97
C SER A 493 12.23 -11.93 -0.05
N TRP A 494 11.21 -12.79 0.09
CA TRP A 494 10.12 -12.56 1.05
C TRP A 494 10.60 -12.44 2.50
N LYS A 495 11.74 -13.05 2.84
CA LYS A 495 12.38 -12.92 4.17
C LYS A 495 12.83 -11.49 4.42
N VAL A 496 13.50 -10.86 3.44
CA VAL A 496 13.93 -9.45 3.54
C VAL A 496 12.74 -8.51 3.64
N ALA A 497 11.66 -8.77 2.88
CA ALA A 497 10.41 -8.03 3.00
C ALA A 497 9.77 -8.17 4.40
N ALA A 498 9.74 -9.40 4.93
CA ALA A 498 9.22 -9.71 6.24
C ALA A 498 10.01 -9.02 7.37
N GLU A 499 11.34 -8.97 7.31
CA GLU A 499 12.18 -8.25 8.28
C GLU A 499 11.81 -6.76 8.35
N LYS A 500 11.56 -6.11 7.20
CA LYS A 500 11.13 -4.71 7.15
C LYS A 500 9.74 -4.53 7.75
N ALA A 501 8.79 -5.40 7.40
CA ALA A 501 7.43 -5.36 7.93
C ALA A 501 7.41 -5.62 9.44
N GLU A 502 8.20 -6.59 9.92
CA GLU A 502 8.38 -6.92 11.32
C GLU A 502 8.85 -5.71 12.14
N LEU A 503 9.90 -5.00 11.68
CA LEU A 503 10.38 -3.80 12.35
C LEU A 503 9.29 -2.72 12.49
N ARG A 504 8.40 -2.59 11.50
CA ARG A 504 7.24 -1.69 11.58
C ARG A 504 6.18 -2.19 12.53
N LEU A 505 5.85 -3.48 12.51
CA LEU A 505 4.88 -4.09 13.44
C LEU A 505 5.34 -3.95 14.89
N GLU A 506 6.62 -4.18 15.19
CA GLU A 506 7.19 -3.95 16.52
C GLU A 506 7.09 -2.48 16.93
N TYR A 507 7.46 -1.56 16.03
CA TYR A 507 7.40 -0.12 16.27
C TYR A 507 5.98 0.34 16.57
N LEU A 508 5.01 -0.05 15.75
CA LEU A 508 3.60 0.32 15.90
C LEU A 508 2.99 -0.28 17.17
N SER A 509 3.28 -1.54 17.45
CA SER A 509 2.84 -2.19 18.70
C SER A 509 3.36 -1.44 19.94
N GLU A 510 4.62 -1.02 19.91
CA GLU A 510 5.21 -0.25 21.00
C GLU A 510 4.56 1.13 21.17
N GLN A 511 4.15 1.78 20.07
CA GLN A 511 3.35 3.02 20.16
C GLN A 511 2.02 2.78 20.87
N VAL A 512 1.29 1.70 20.52
CA VAL A 512 0.02 1.36 21.18
C VAL A 512 0.21 1.17 22.68
N ARG A 513 1.24 0.44 23.10
CA ARG A 513 1.50 0.21 24.52
C ARG A 513 1.76 1.53 25.27
N ARG A 514 2.49 2.45 24.66
CA ARG A 514 2.76 3.78 25.24
C ARG A 514 1.48 4.61 25.36
N GLU A 515 0.69 4.68 24.29
CA GLU A 515 -0.59 5.40 24.28
C GLU A 515 -1.55 4.83 25.34
N GLN A 516 -1.61 3.51 25.48
CA GLN A 516 -2.41 2.87 26.53
C GLN A 516 -1.87 3.17 27.93
N GLN A 517 -0.56 3.24 28.12
CA GLN A 517 0.05 3.58 29.42
C GLN A 517 -0.20 5.04 29.80
N GLU A 518 -0.10 5.97 28.84
CA GLU A 518 -0.37 7.39 29.02
C GLU A 518 -1.86 7.65 29.29
N ASN A 519 -2.77 7.00 28.54
CA ASN A 519 -4.22 7.12 28.74
C ASN A 519 -4.70 6.50 30.06
N ARG A 520 -4.02 5.47 30.59
CA ARG A 520 -4.30 4.97 31.96
C ARG A 520 -3.95 5.98 33.04
N GLN A 521 -3.04 6.92 32.77
CA GLN A 521 -2.65 7.98 33.69
C GLN A 521 -3.54 9.22 33.55
N ASN A 522 -4.13 9.44 32.37
CA ASN A 522 -5.09 10.51 32.08
C ASN A 522 -6.49 9.92 31.86
N ILE A 523 -7.23 9.66 32.95
CA ILE A 523 -8.63 9.26 32.83
C ILE A 523 -9.40 10.41 32.18
N GLU A 524 -9.74 10.28 30.90
CA GLU A 524 -10.60 11.29 30.25
C GLU A 524 -11.97 11.36 30.96
N PRO A 525 -12.55 12.57 31.13
CA PRO A 525 -13.88 12.72 31.70
C PRO A 525 -14.93 11.97 30.89
N ALA A 526 -15.92 11.36 31.57
CA ALA A 526 -17.01 10.62 30.93
C ALA A 526 -17.76 11.43 29.86
N GLU A 527 -17.80 12.76 30.00
CA GLU A 527 -18.44 13.70 29.07
C GLU A 527 -17.77 13.74 27.70
N VAL A 528 -16.44 13.57 27.62
CA VAL A 528 -15.69 13.56 26.36
C VAL A 528 -15.92 12.24 25.61
N ARG A 529 -15.95 11.11 26.34
CA ARG A 529 -16.32 9.80 25.78
C ARG A 529 -17.74 9.79 25.23
N GLN A 530 -18.68 10.40 25.95
CA GLN A 530 -20.07 10.54 25.51
C GLN A 530 -20.18 11.37 24.22
N ALA A 531 -19.47 12.50 24.13
CA ALA A 531 -19.48 13.34 22.93
C ALA A 531 -18.89 12.63 21.70
N ALA A 532 -17.83 11.84 21.88
CA ALA A 532 -17.23 11.05 20.81
C ALA A 532 -18.14 9.89 20.36
N SER A 533 -18.84 9.22 21.28
CA SER A 533 -19.79 8.16 20.94
C SER A 533 -20.99 8.68 20.16
N VAL A 534 -21.53 9.85 20.53
CA VAL A 534 -22.66 10.50 19.82
C VAL A 534 -22.26 10.86 18.39
N LYS A 535 -21.06 11.43 18.20
CA LYS A 535 -20.57 11.81 16.86
C LYS A 535 -20.34 10.60 15.95
N ALA A 536 -19.88 9.47 16.51
CA ALA A 536 -19.73 8.21 15.78
C ALA A 536 -21.10 7.63 15.35
N LEU A 537 -22.12 7.76 16.19
CA LEU A 537 -23.51 7.38 15.89
C LEU A 537 -24.11 8.22 14.76
N GLU A 538 -23.94 9.55 14.79
CA GLU A 538 -24.42 10.45 13.72
C GLU A 538 -23.82 10.08 12.35
N LEU A 539 -22.52 9.73 12.35
CA LEU A 539 -21.83 9.26 11.15
C LEU A 539 -22.41 7.92 10.66
N ALA A 540 -22.68 6.98 11.57
CA ALA A 540 -23.24 5.67 11.23
C ALA A 540 -24.64 5.78 10.60
N VAL A 541 -25.48 6.65 11.15
CA VAL A 541 -26.84 6.90 10.64
C VAL A 541 -26.78 7.40 9.20
N GLY A 542 -25.96 8.42 8.92
CA GLY A 542 -25.83 8.97 7.57
C GLY A 542 -25.22 8.00 6.55
N ILE A 543 -24.43 7.01 6.99
CA ILE A 543 -23.89 5.95 6.14
C ILE A 543 -24.97 4.91 5.80
N SER A 544 -25.81 4.52 6.77
CA SER A 544 -26.83 3.47 6.58
C SER A 544 -27.87 3.81 5.51
N GLU A 545 -28.14 5.10 5.29
CA GLU A 545 -29.10 5.60 4.29
C GLU A 545 -28.61 5.41 2.84
N GLN A 546 -27.36 5.00 2.63
CA GLN A 546 -26.72 4.87 1.31
C GLN A 546 -26.82 3.46 0.70
N GLY A 547 -27.60 2.54 1.30
CA GLY A 547 -27.93 1.22 0.76
C GLY A 547 -27.29 0.03 1.48
N GLU A 548 -27.65 -1.21 1.07
CA GLU A 548 -27.26 -2.46 1.76
C GLU A 548 -25.74 -2.65 1.93
N SER A 549 -24.92 -2.24 0.96
CA SER A 549 -23.46 -2.34 1.11
C SER A 549 -22.95 -1.43 2.22
N ALA A 550 -23.60 -0.28 2.45
CA ALA A 550 -23.23 0.73 3.43
C ALA A 550 -23.60 0.33 4.89
N ILE A 551 -24.55 -0.59 5.08
CA ILE A 551 -24.95 -1.10 6.41
C ILE A 551 -23.77 -1.75 7.14
N LYS A 552 -22.90 -2.48 6.42
CA LYS A 552 -21.67 -3.05 7.00
C LYS A 552 -20.68 -1.98 7.48
N TYR A 553 -20.70 -0.80 6.86
CA TYR A 553 -19.86 0.34 7.24
C TYR A 553 -20.45 1.08 8.45
N ALA A 554 -21.79 1.18 8.53
CA ALA A 554 -22.49 1.74 9.67
C ALA A 554 -22.28 0.91 10.96
N ILE A 555 -22.23 -0.42 10.87
CA ILE A 555 -21.97 -1.31 12.02
C ILE A 555 -20.63 -0.98 12.67
N ASN A 556 -19.56 -0.80 11.89
CA ASN A 556 -18.24 -0.47 12.44
C ASN A 556 -18.23 0.88 13.19
N ALA A 557 -18.97 1.88 12.72
CA ALA A 557 -19.05 3.16 13.41
C ALA A 557 -19.82 3.05 14.74
N VAL A 558 -20.84 2.19 14.79
CA VAL A 558 -21.65 1.92 15.98
C VAL A 558 -20.90 1.07 16.99
N ASP A 559 -20.13 0.09 16.55
CA ASP A 559 -19.20 -0.69 17.36
C ASP A 559 -18.16 0.21 18.04
N TRP A 560 -17.62 1.19 17.30
CA TRP A 560 -16.70 2.16 17.89
C TRP A 560 -17.40 3.04 18.95
N ALA A 561 -18.65 3.43 18.71
CA ALA A 561 -19.44 4.14 19.71
C ALA A 561 -19.70 3.28 20.97
N LEU A 562 -19.95 1.96 20.82
CA LEU A 562 -20.06 1.02 21.94
C LEU A 562 -18.73 0.80 22.65
N HIS A 563 -17.60 0.80 21.95
CA HIS A 563 -16.29 0.72 22.59
C HIS A 563 -16.05 1.92 23.52
N LEU A 564 -16.45 3.12 23.09
CA LEU A 564 -16.30 4.36 23.86
C LEU A 564 -17.30 4.44 25.02
N ASN A 565 -18.53 3.98 24.82
CA ASN A 565 -19.55 3.86 25.86
C ASN A 565 -20.39 2.58 25.68
N PRO A 566 -19.99 1.47 26.33
CA PRO A 566 -20.62 0.14 26.16
C PRO A 566 -22.08 0.09 26.59
N ASP A 567 -22.48 1.00 27.46
CA ASP A 567 -23.81 1.02 28.07
C ASP A 567 -24.71 2.11 27.47
N ASN A 568 -24.30 2.70 26.35
CA ASN A 568 -25.12 3.66 25.63
C ASN A 568 -26.30 2.95 24.95
N ARG A 569 -27.49 3.11 25.54
CA ARG A 569 -28.75 2.50 25.09
C ARG A 569 -29.04 2.74 23.61
N GLN A 570 -28.94 3.98 23.14
CA GLN A 570 -29.23 4.32 21.74
C GLN A 570 -28.23 3.65 20.77
N THR A 571 -26.97 3.53 21.19
CA THR A 571 -25.94 2.82 20.41
C THR A 571 -26.24 1.33 20.33
N LEU A 572 -26.61 0.70 21.46
CA LEU A 572 -26.96 -0.73 21.52
C LEU A 572 -28.21 -1.05 20.68
N GLN A 573 -29.24 -0.19 20.72
CA GLN A 573 -30.45 -0.33 19.89
C GLN A 573 -30.10 -0.28 18.39
N TYR A 574 -29.28 0.69 17.99
CA TYR A 574 -28.88 0.86 16.59
C TYR A 574 -27.95 -0.27 16.12
N HIS A 575 -27.06 -0.74 17.00
CA HIS A 575 -26.19 -1.90 16.77
C HIS A 575 -27.01 -3.16 16.53
N ALA A 576 -28.01 -3.41 17.39
CA ALA A 576 -28.89 -4.56 17.26
C ALA A 576 -29.70 -4.52 15.96
N TRP A 577 -30.24 -3.34 15.61
CA TRP A 577 -31.02 -3.14 14.39
C TRP A 577 -30.18 -3.38 13.13
N LEU A 578 -28.98 -2.81 13.03
CA LEU A 578 -28.10 -3.00 11.87
C LEU A 578 -27.69 -4.46 11.69
N ASN A 579 -27.35 -5.16 12.77
CA ASN A 579 -26.98 -6.58 12.71
C ASN A 579 -28.14 -7.48 12.27
N VAL A 580 -29.39 -7.14 12.64
CA VAL A 580 -30.59 -7.82 12.13
C VAL A 580 -30.74 -7.64 10.60
N GLN A 581 -30.42 -6.46 10.04
CA GLN A 581 -30.54 -6.21 8.60
C GLN A 581 -29.59 -7.07 7.76
N ILE A 582 -28.41 -7.39 8.28
CA ILE A 582 -27.40 -8.22 7.59
C ILE A 582 -27.32 -9.66 8.11
N GLU A 583 -28.38 -10.11 8.79
CA GLU A 583 -28.55 -11.50 9.26
C GLU A 583 -27.48 -11.97 10.27
N ARG A 584 -26.91 -11.05 11.04
CA ARG A 584 -25.94 -11.32 12.11
C ARG A 584 -26.64 -11.49 13.45
N TRP A 585 -27.37 -12.60 13.57
CA TRP A 585 -28.30 -12.83 14.67
C TRP A 585 -27.66 -12.88 16.07
N GLU A 586 -26.44 -13.42 16.20
CA GLU A 586 -25.76 -13.50 17.51
C GLU A 586 -25.37 -12.13 18.05
N ALA A 587 -24.78 -11.27 17.19
CA ALA A 587 -24.35 -9.93 17.57
C ALA A 587 -25.55 -9.02 17.92
N ALA A 588 -26.65 -9.16 17.17
CA ALA A 588 -27.90 -8.50 17.51
C ALA A 588 -28.44 -8.96 18.87
N ARG A 589 -28.40 -10.27 19.16
CA ARG A 589 -28.83 -10.84 20.44
C ARG A 589 -28.00 -10.34 21.61
N GLU A 590 -26.68 -10.31 21.49
CA GLU A 590 -25.79 -9.79 22.54
C GLU A 590 -26.16 -8.35 22.90
N SER A 591 -26.47 -7.54 21.90
CA SER A 591 -26.90 -6.15 22.07
C SER A 591 -28.23 -6.04 22.82
N TYR A 592 -29.23 -6.85 22.46
CA TYR A 592 -30.51 -6.89 23.17
C TYR A 592 -30.37 -7.41 24.61
N ASN A 593 -29.55 -8.45 24.84
CA ASN A 593 -29.29 -8.93 26.19
C ASN A 593 -28.66 -7.82 27.05
N ARG A 594 -27.68 -7.08 26.50
CA ARG A 594 -27.06 -5.96 27.20
C ARG A 594 -28.06 -4.84 27.49
N LEU A 595 -28.95 -4.52 26.55
CA LEU A 595 -30.05 -3.56 26.79
C LEU A 595 -30.95 -3.96 27.96
N PHE A 596 -31.28 -5.26 28.08
CA PHE A 596 -32.12 -5.80 29.14
C PHE A 596 -31.41 -5.94 30.50
N GLU A 597 -30.08 -5.99 30.50
CA GLU A 597 -29.27 -5.94 31.72
C GLU A 597 -29.18 -4.51 32.29
N LEU A 598 -29.19 -3.50 31.42
CA LEU A 598 -29.06 -2.10 31.80
C LEU A 598 -30.36 -1.54 32.39
N ASP A 599 -31.50 -1.84 31.75
CA ASP A 599 -32.82 -1.35 32.14
C ASP A 599 -33.88 -2.44 31.97
N GLN A 600 -35.05 -2.24 32.59
CA GLN A 600 -36.22 -3.08 32.35
C GLN A 600 -36.56 -3.14 30.85
N PRO A 601 -36.81 -4.35 30.28
CA PRO A 601 -37.12 -4.50 28.86
C PRO A 601 -38.31 -3.62 28.43
N GLN A 602 -38.09 -2.81 27.40
CA GLN A 602 -39.12 -1.93 26.85
C GLN A 602 -39.78 -2.56 25.63
N LEU A 603 -41.03 -2.16 25.34
CA LEU A 603 -41.81 -2.67 24.22
C LEU A 603 -41.07 -2.50 22.87
N GLU A 604 -40.37 -1.38 22.71
CA GLU A 604 -39.59 -1.02 21.52
C GLU A 604 -38.40 -1.95 21.25
N ASP A 605 -37.84 -2.59 22.28
CA ASP A 605 -36.70 -3.50 22.15
C ASP A 605 -37.13 -4.98 22.08
N LEU A 606 -38.18 -5.33 22.83
CA LEU A 606 -38.67 -6.70 22.96
C LEU A 606 -39.23 -7.24 21.64
N LEU A 607 -39.93 -6.41 20.87
CA LEU A 607 -40.54 -6.85 19.61
C LEU A 607 -39.47 -7.16 18.54
N PRO A 608 -38.48 -6.28 18.28
CA PRO A 608 -37.33 -6.62 17.42
C PRO A 608 -36.49 -7.80 17.94
N ALA A 609 -36.27 -7.90 19.26
CA ALA A 609 -35.53 -9.02 19.86
C ALA A 609 -36.24 -10.37 19.64
N ALA A 610 -37.57 -10.41 19.74
CA ALA A 610 -38.37 -11.60 19.44
C ALA A 610 -38.24 -12.03 17.97
N VAL A 611 -38.28 -11.07 17.04
CA VAL A 611 -38.08 -11.33 15.60
C VAL A 611 -36.66 -11.83 15.32
N CYS A 612 -35.64 -11.26 15.98
CA CYS A 612 -34.26 -11.70 15.88
C CYS A 612 -34.10 -13.16 16.31
N GLU A 613 -34.63 -13.54 17.48
CA GLU A 613 -34.56 -14.92 17.97
C GLU A 613 -35.30 -15.89 17.06
N TYR A 614 -36.47 -15.50 16.54
CA TYR A 614 -37.23 -16.33 15.62
C TYR A 614 -36.46 -16.59 14.31
N LYS A 615 -35.91 -15.53 13.69
CA LYS A 615 -35.09 -15.67 12.47
C LYS A 615 -33.79 -16.43 12.70
N ALA A 616 -33.25 -16.40 13.92
CA ALA A 616 -32.11 -17.20 14.34
C ALA A 616 -32.43 -18.69 14.57
N GLY A 617 -33.71 -19.09 14.48
CA GLY A 617 -34.16 -20.46 14.73
C GLY A 617 -34.45 -20.78 16.21
N ASN A 618 -34.44 -19.79 17.11
CA ASN A 618 -34.67 -19.94 18.54
C ASN A 618 -36.12 -19.66 18.94
N SER A 619 -37.06 -20.48 18.46
CA SER A 619 -38.50 -20.29 18.67
C SER A 619 -38.89 -20.15 20.14
N SER A 620 -38.24 -20.88 21.06
CA SER A 620 -38.55 -20.81 22.50
C SER A 620 -38.29 -19.43 23.11
N ARG A 621 -37.18 -18.78 22.75
CA ARG A 621 -36.85 -17.42 23.24
C ARG A 621 -37.71 -16.37 22.56
N ALA A 622 -38.04 -16.56 21.28
CA ALA A 622 -38.97 -15.67 20.57
C ALA A 622 -40.36 -15.66 21.23
N ILE A 623 -40.87 -16.85 21.60
CA ILE A 623 -42.13 -17.02 22.35
C ILE A 623 -42.08 -16.30 23.69
N GLU A 624 -40.98 -16.43 24.43
CA GLU A 624 -40.78 -15.72 25.71
C GLU A 624 -40.86 -14.20 25.53
N HIS A 625 -40.11 -13.65 24.58
CA HIS A 625 -40.14 -12.21 24.29
C HIS A 625 -41.53 -11.73 23.83
N TRP A 626 -42.25 -12.46 22.97
CA TRP A 626 -43.61 -12.09 22.55
C TRP A 626 -44.63 -12.14 23.70
N ARG A 627 -44.48 -13.08 24.65
CA ARG A 627 -45.32 -13.11 25.86
C ARG A 627 -45.02 -11.95 26.80
N GLN A 628 -43.75 -11.55 26.90
CA GLN A 628 -43.38 -10.33 27.61
C GLN A 628 -43.94 -9.08 26.93
N VAL A 629 -43.92 -9.00 25.59
CA VAL A 629 -44.60 -7.95 24.82
C VAL A 629 -46.08 -7.86 25.19
N LEU A 630 -46.81 -8.98 25.20
CA LEU A 630 -48.22 -9.00 25.58
C LEU A 630 -48.50 -8.72 27.07
N THR A 631 -47.47 -8.78 27.91
CA THR A 631 -47.57 -8.36 29.33
C THR A 631 -47.51 -6.83 29.44
N LEU A 632 -46.73 -6.18 28.58
CA LEU A 632 -46.60 -4.72 28.52
C LEU A 632 -47.70 -4.05 27.66
N ASP A 633 -48.08 -4.69 26.56
CA ASP A 633 -49.11 -4.28 25.62
C ASP A 633 -50.01 -5.48 25.25
N PRO A 634 -51.05 -5.75 26.04
CA PRO A 634 -51.94 -6.90 25.82
C PRO A 634 -52.66 -6.91 24.47
N ASP A 635 -52.74 -5.78 23.77
CA ASP A 635 -53.42 -5.62 22.48
C ASP A 635 -52.45 -5.68 21.29
N ASN A 636 -51.15 -5.99 21.51
CA ASN A 636 -50.15 -6.04 20.45
C ASN A 636 -50.42 -7.14 19.40
N GLU A 637 -50.93 -6.74 18.23
CA GLU A 637 -51.33 -7.67 17.17
C GLU A 637 -50.15 -8.46 16.59
N VAL A 638 -48.96 -7.86 16.50
CA VAL A 638 -47.78 -8.50 15.92
C VAL A 638 -47.32 -9.68 16.77
N ALA A 639 -47.18 -9.47 18.09
CA ALA A 639 -46.80 -10.54 19.01
C ALA A 639 -47.86 -11.67 19.06
N ARG A 640 -49.15 -11.32 19.04
CA ARG A 640 -50.24 -12.30 19.03
C ARG A 640 -50.26 -13.15 17.77
N ASN A 641 -50.15 -12.52 16.60
CA ASN A 641 -50.17 -13.23 15.32
C ASN A 641 -48.96 -14.16 15.18
N ASN A 642 -47.77 -13.73 15.64
CA ASN A 642 -46.58 -14.56 15.63
C ASN A 642 -46.70 -15.76 16.59
N LEU A 643 -47.25 -15.58 17.79
CA LEU A 643 -47.51 -16.70 18.72
C LEU A 643 -48.52 -17.69 18.15
N LEU A 644 -49.63 -17.21 17.57
CA LEU A 644 -50.64 -18.07 16.93
C LEU A 644 -50.07 -18.84 15.73
N SER A 645 -49.15 -18.24 14.97
CA SER A 645 -48.47 -18.91 13.85
C SER A 645 -47.55 -20.06 14.27
N LEU A 646 -47.25 -20.15 15.58
CA LEU A 646 -46.43 -21.19 16.20
C LEU A 646 -47.25 -22.13 17.10
N ASP A 647 -48.58 -22.14 16.92
CA ASP A 647 -49.53 -22.95 17.71
C ASP A 647 -49.51 -22.66 19.23
N GLU A 648 -49.02 -21.49 19.64
CA GLU A 648 -49.01 -21.07 21.05
C GLU A 648 -50.36 -20.47 21.48
N SER A 649 -50.86 -20.87 22.64
CA SER A 649 -52.11 -20.33 23.18
C SER A 649 -51.93 -18.89 23.66
N VAL A 650 -52.73 -17.96 23.12
CA VAL A 650 -52.73 -16.55 23.54
C VAL A 650 -54.07 -16.21 24.19
N ALA A 651 -54.05 -15.45 25.28
CA ALA A 651 -55.27 -14.98 25.94
C ALA A 651 -56.07 -14.04 25.04
N GLU A 652 -57.41 -14.15 25.07
CA GLU A 652 -58.32 -13.29 24.32
C GLU A 652 -58.15 -11.80 24.72
N PRO A 653 -58.08 -10.86 23.76
CA PRO A 653 -57.90 -9.43 24.03
C PRO A 653 -58.96 -8.89 24.98
N THR A 654 -58.54 -8.21 26.04
CA THR A 654 -59.46 -7.72 27.08
C THR A 654 -60.26 -6.49 26.64
N ARG A 655 -59.93 -5.86 25.50
CA ARG A 655 -60.48 -4.54 25.14
C ARG A 655 -61.13 -4.35 23.77
N PHE A 656 -61.03 -5.29 22.84
CA PHE A 656 -61.60 -5.08 21.50
C PHE A 656 -63.09 -5.49 21.40
N LEU A 657 -63.45 -6.67 21.92
CA LEU A 657 -64.85 -7.14 21.91
C LEU A 657 -65.76 -6.32 22.85
N SER A 658 -65.25 -5.85 23.99
CA SER A 658 -66.05 -5.08 24.94
C SER A 658 -66.34 -3.64 24.48
N GLN A 659 -65.48 -3.05 23.64
CA GLN A 659 -65.72 -1.76 23.02
C GLN A 659 -66.62 -1.86 21.78
N ILE A 660 -66.49 -2.92 20.97
CA ILE A 660 -67.42 -3.18 19.84
C ILE A 660 -68.82 -3.53 20.36
N GLN A 661 -68.95 -4.33 21.42
CA GLN A 661 -70.26 -4.62 22.04
C GLN A 661 -70.89 -3.39 22.71
N LYS A 662 -70.09 -2.47 23.25
CA LYS A 662 -70.60 -1.18 23.76
C LYS A 662 -70.98 -0.22 22.64
N ALA A 663 -70.26 -0.21 21.52
CA ALA A 663 -70.60 0.62 20.35
C ALA A 663 -71.82 0.07 19.58
N ALA A 664 -71.98 -1.26 19.50
CA ALA A 664 -73.13 -1.92 18.88
C ALA A 664 -74.40 -1.91 19.74
N ALA A 665 -74.32 -1.51 21.01
CA ALA A 665 -75.48 -1.29 21.89
C ALA A 665 -75.95 0.18 21.90
N VAL A 666 -75.22 1.08 21.22
CA VAL A 666 -75.55 2.52 21.06
C VAL A 666 -76.02 2.86 19.63
N LEU A 667 -75.93 1.90 18.71
CA LEU A 667 -76.66 1.88 17.43
C LEU A 667 -77.88 0.97 17.57
#